data_AF-A0A3B8HM64-F1
#
_entry.id   AF-A0A3B8HM64-F1
#
_cell.length_a   1.000
_cell.length_b   1.000
_cell.length_c   1.000
_cell.angle_alpha   90.00
_cell.angle_beta   90.00
_cell.angle_gamma   90.00
#
_symmetry.space_group_name_H-M   'P 1'
#
loop_
_entity.id
_entity.type
_entity.pdbx_description
1 polymer ?
#
loop_
_entity_poly.entity_id
_entity_poly.type
_entity_poly.pdbx_seq_one_letter_code
_entity_poly.pdbx_strand_id
1 'polypeptide(L)'
;MSGYIWSLAQLQELAVHPEPSIQEWAVRKWFLLYPQSAQEHLPQFLGDSRPAVVGAALLHLGVGPRPELVPLLKDIYLHGTAESSAQAIETLGDWRVEEAVAWMKQRILEGEALQAGQIGGMIRALGEIPTAEARDLLKGTESSVNGSDSRHWGQFYVALLNHHRGEDLDRVLECFTEPAREQRRMDAYGVLLSLIDLRLNPTELYYGGGSLMQKHVLDRVNDLDEVLTTDQSAALRGAAGRSWRESSDEERSTVIASGLQPLLDEWRERLDGSFYYQLAVKTAAMLQVADAQSEIYQPLLFLAWMALLAAIAATRNLEQEGSGSWQATLKRFLRDEPPQPKDMALVEPIAAAADRTDMIQNLKSVLAKEPKSWRAVKAMLLLGEVQGVEALPELIHAIGSGTDQYGREAAFAALSKMGEPAVGALLPLLSGTDRNARQMAWDVLSSVPTHEGVRAQLACVSEAYLEDPERTLDRIRLSGAGEFLPFVEAEYRPGEMDLGRTLVLLSHLHGMHNDRLTEVARDVKRLEAQALERHEWPRSFSLELSCTQCRKRYHYEVREIHMHPPEGPEDRAGDDDFVPFHHGFVLRDDIQCKNCAATNAVELTPSSRDRLSAEFIRILAHARGGTKMPASYPIVLTNWSDDQDKHTSLRQIERERLKAIDEHPSKPAAHLGVAKFYEYVKQDGKARKAYLRALDLDTHCLEALAGLGRIDHAGGRHKEALEWMESCYDQLETGRFYLVQDRPEFKKACRDARRQYSRDAGVKPKEAPVTIQYHLDSPEHPKNKPCPCGSGKKY
;
A
#
# COMPACT_ATOMS: atom_id res chain seq x y z
N MET A 1 -10.23 -19.92 34.61
CA MET A 1 -11.08 -18.77 34.22
C MET A 1 -10.59 -18.37 32.84
N SER A 2 -11.12 -19.00 31.79
CA SER A 2 -10.79 -18.65 30.41
C SER A 2 -11.94 -17.81 29.86
N GLY A 3 -11.59 -16.68 29.30
CA GLY A 3 -12.47 -15.66 28.78
C GLY A 3 -11.61 -14.58 28.15
N TYR A 4 -12.22 -13.68 27.40
CA TYR A 4 -11.51 -12.56 26.81
C TYR A 4 -10.87 -11.68 27.89
N ILE A 5 -9.77 -11.01 27.56
CA ILE A 5 -9.11 -10.05 28.47
C ILE A 5 -9.99 -8.83 28.76
N TRP A 6 -10.96 -8.56 27.88
CA TRP A 6 -11.92 -7.48 27.99
C TRP A 6 -13.31 -8.04 28.28
N SER A 7 -13.83 -7.74 29.47
CA SER A 7 -15.21 -8.05 29.82
C SER A 7 -16.19 -7.07 29.14
N LEU A 8 -17.43 -7.52 28.95
CA LEU A 8 -18.51 -6.66 28.44
C LEU A 8 -18.67 -5.37 29.26
N ALA A 9 -18.56 -5.47 30.59
CA ALA A 9 -18.69 -4.31 31.48
C ALA A 9 -17.57 -3.27 31.27
N GLN A 10 -16.33 -3.72 31.05
CA GLN A 10 -15.22 -2.81 30.74
C GLN A 10 -15.41 -2.12 29.39
N LEU A 11 -15.89 -2.86 28.37
CA LEU A 11 -16.17 -2.26 27.07
C LEU A 11 -17.30 -1.22 27.13
N GLN A 12 -18.33 -1.48 27.95
CA GLN A 12 -19.41 -0.51 28.21
C GLN A 12 -18.90 0.77 28.88
N GLU A 13 -17.98 0.65 29.84
CA GLU A 13 -17.34 1.81 30.48
C GLU A 13 -16.47 2.60 29.50
N LEU A 14 -15.67 1.91 28.68
CA LEU A 14 -14.82 2.55 27.66
C LEU A 14 -15.64 3.19 26.52
N ALA A 15 -16.81 2.65 26.19
CA ALA A 15 -17.69 3.23 25.17
C ALA A 15 -18.23 4.63 25.54
N VAL A 16 -18.17 5.02 26.83
CA VAL A 16 -18.53 6.37 27.31
C VAL A 16 -17.32 7.23 27.69
N HIS A 17 -16.11 6.79 27.35
CA HIS A 17 -14.86 7.50 27.63
C HIS A 17 -14.83 8.88 26.94
N PRO A 18 -14.23 9.94 27.52
CA PRO A 18 -14.20 11.28 26.92
C PRO A 18 -13.46 11.37 25.57
N GLU A 19 -12.45 10.52 25.37
CA GLU A 19 -11.65 10.49 24.14
C GLU A 19 -12.38 9.70 23.01
N PRO A 20 -12.66 10.30 21.84
CA PRO A 20 -13.41 9.64 20.76
C PRO A 20 -12.75 8.35 20.22
N SER A 21 -11.42 8.31 20.14
CA SER A 21 -10.70 7.12 19.65
C SER A 21 -10.90 5.89 20.56
N ILE A 22 -11.08 6.11 21.87
CA ILE A 22 -11.37 5.04 22.84
C ILE A 22 -12.82 4.57 22.71
N GLN A 23 -13.76 5.49 22.48
CA GLN A 23 -15.16 5.15 22.22
C GLN A 23 -15.27 4.25 20.99
N GLU A 24 -14.65 4.66 19.88
CA GLU A 24 -14.65 3.89 18.62
C GLU A 24 -14.06 2.49 18.84
N TRP A 25 -12.88 2.42 19.47
CA TRP A 25 -12.21 1.16 19.75
C TRP A 25 -13.08 0.22 20.61
N ALA A 26 -13.71 0.75 21.66
CA ALA A 26 -14.53 -0.04 22.58
C ALA A 26 -15.79 -0.60 21.90
N VAL A 27 -16.47 0.21 21.09
CA VAL A 27 -17.66 -0.22 20.34
C VAL A 27 -17.29 -1.29 19.32
N ARG A 28 -16.22 -1.09 18.54
CA ARG A 28 -15.73 -2.10 17.58
C ARG A 28 -15.35 -3.41 18.29
N LYS A 29 -14.73 -3.33 19.47
CA LYS A 29 -14.43 -4.52 20.26
C LYS A 29 -15.64 -5.19 20.85
N TRP A 30 -16.67 -4.45 21.21
CA TRP A 30 -17.94 -5.00 21.66
C TRP A 30 -18.56 -5.86 20.56
N PHE A 31 -18.65 -5.35 19.32
CA PHE A 31 -19.17 -6.13 18.18
C PHE A 31 -18.36 -7.40 17.91
N LEU A 32 -17.05 -7.36 18.14
CA LEU A 32 -16.17 -8.49 17.88
C LEU A 32 -16.26 -9.58 18.96
N LEU A 33 -16.28 -9.20 20.24
CA LEU A 33 -16.21 -10.16 21.36
C LEU A 33 -17.58 -10.59 21.87
N TYR A 34 -18.58 -9.71 21.78
CA TYR A 34 -19.93 -9.94 22.28
C TYR A 34 -20.97 -9.59 21.21
N PRO A 35 -20.94 -10.24 20.02
CA PRO A 35 -21.74 -9.87 18.87
C PRO A 35 -23.24 -9.87 19.17
N GLN A 36 -23.77 -10.84 19.91
CA GLN A 36 -25.20 -10.88 20.27
C GLN A 36 -25.63 -9.63 21.04
N SER A 37 -24.90 -9.30 22.11
CA SER A 37 -25.16 -8.11 22.92
C SER A 37 -24.99 -6.82 22.12
N ALA A 38 -23.95 -6.73 21.27
CA ALA A 38 -23.73 -5.56 20.43
C ALA A 38 -24.86 -5.35 19.42
N GLN A 39 -25.40 -6.43 18.85
CA GLN A 39 -26.52 -6.37 17.91
C GLN A 39 -27.82 -5.90 18.58
N GLU A 40 -28.06 -6.26 19.84
CA GLU A 40 -29.20 -5.73 20.62
C GLU A 40 -29.06 -4.21 20.88
N HIS A 41 -27.84 -3.70 21.04
CA HIS A 41 -27.55 -2.29 21.30
C HIS A 41 -27.34 -1.46 20.02
N LEU A 42 -27.33 -2.09 18.85
CA LEU A 42 -27.08 -1.43 17.57
C LEU A 42 -28.00 -0.23 17.31
N PRO A 43 -29.33 -0.28 17.55
CA PRO A 43 -30.19 0.90 17.39
C PRO A 43 -29.77 2.06 18.29
N GLN A 44 -29.32 1.77 19.51
CA GLN A 44 -28.86 2.78 20.46
C GLN A 44 -27.55 3.44 19.99
N PHE A 45 -26.59 2.66 19.47
CA PHE A 45 -25.34 3.21 18.96
C PHE A 45 -25.54 4.08 17.71
N LEU A 46 -26.44 3.67 16.81
CA LEU A 46 -26.78 4.46 15.63
C LEU A 46 -27.51 5.75 15.99
N GLY A 47 -28.31 5.75 17.06
CA GLY A 47 -28.96 6.95 17.59
C GLY A 47 -28.09 7.81 18.52
N ASP A 48 -26.81 7.49 18.69
CA ASP A 48 -25.90 8.25 19.56
C ASP A 48 -25.51 9.58 18.92
N SER A 49 -25.35 10.64 19.72
CA SER A 49 -24.90 11.94 19.23
C SER A 49 -23.40 12.01 18.89
N ARG A 50 -22.61 11.02 19.32
CA ARG A 50 -21.15 11.02 19.20
C ARG A 50 -20.72 10.34 17.90
N PRO A 51 -20.03 11.05 16.99
CA PRO A 51 -19.64 10.50 15.68
C PRO A 51 -18.80 9.22 15.73
N ALA A 52 -17.90 9.09 16.71
CA ALA A 52 -17.05 7.91 16.85
C ALA A 52 -17.85 6.64 17.14
N VAL A 53 -18.90 6.73 17.95
CA VAL A 53 -19.79 5.60 18.29
C VAL A 53 -20.63 5.21 17.07
N VAL A 54 -21.22 6.20 16.40
CA VAL A 54 -22.04 5.99 15.20
C VAL A 54 -21.18 5.37 14.07
N GLY A 55 -20.01 5.94 13.81
CA GLY A 55 -19.06 5.43 12.81
C GLY A 55 -18.65 3.99 13.08
N ALA A 56 -18.31 3.66 14.34
CA ALA A 56 -18.00 2.29 14.74
C ALA A 56 -19.17 1.33 14.51
N ALA A 57 -20.40 1.74 14.84
CA ALA A 57 -21.59 0.91 14.67
C ALA A 57 -21.95 0.67 13.20
N LEU A 58 -21.81 1.69 12.34
CA LEU A 58 -22.08 1.58 10.89
C LEU A 58 -21.22 0.50 10.21
N LEU A 59 -19.97 0.29 10.66
CA LEU A 59 -19.07 -0.75 10.13
C LEU A 59 -19.56 -2.19 10.39
N HIS A 60 -20.53 -2.37 11.29
CA HIS A 60 -21.05 -3.68 11.69
C HIS A 60 -22.48 -3.93 11.20
N LEU A 61 -22.97 -3.10 10.27
CA LEU A 61 -24.21 -3.35 9.56
C LEU A 61 -24.00 -4.48 8.56
N GLY A 62 -24.81 -5.53 8.67
CA GLY A 62 -24.77 -6.67 7.76
C GLY A 62 -25.37 -6.34 6.39
N VAL A 63 -25.24 -7.27 5.45
CA VAL A 63 -25.74 -7.11 4.07
C VAL A 63 -27.27 -7.22 3.97
N GLY A 64 -27.93 -7.81 4.97
CA GLY A 64 -29.38 -8.00 4.99
C GLY A 64 -30.14 -6.75 5.48
N PRO A 65 -31.24 -6.35 4.81
CA PRO A 65 -32.02 -5.18 5.21
C PRO A 65 -32.64 -5.36 6.59
N ARG A 66 -32.55 -4.32 7.43
CA ARG A 66 -33.20 -4.22 8.74
C ARG A 66 -34.14 -3.02 8.77
N PRO A 67 -35.43 -3.20 8.44
CA PRO A 67 -36.39 -2.09 8.29
C PRO A 67 -36.46 -1.17 9.52
N GLU A 68 -36.27 -1.72 10.72
CA GLU A 68 -36.27 -0.98 11.98
C GLU A 68 -35.10 0.03 12.10
N LEU A 69 -34.01 -0.17 11.37
CA LEU A 69 -32.83 0.71 11.39
C LEU A 69 -32.88 1.80 10.30
N VAL A 70 -33.74 1.64 9.30
CA VAL A 70 -33.87 2.60 8.17
C VAL A 70 -34.12 4.04 8.63
N PRO A 71 -34.99 4.33 9.63
CA PRO A 71 -35.18 5.69 10.11
C PRO A 71 -33.91 6.30 10.74
N LEU A 72 -33.11 5.50 11.42
CA LEU A 72 -31.84 5.94 12.03
C LEU A 72 -30.79 6.20 10.95
N LEU A 73 -30.68 5.32 9.95
CA LEU A 73 -29.77 5.51 8.82
C LEU A 73 -30.13 6.76 8.00
N LYS A 74 -31.42 7.04 7.85
CA LYS A 74 -31.90 8.29 7.24
C LYS A 74 -31.41 9.50 8.03
N ASP A 75 -31.57 9.49 9.35
CA ASP A 75 -31.13 10.59 10.23
C ASP A 75 -29.62 10.82 10.13
N ILE A 76 -28.83 9.75 10.22
CA ILE A 76 -27.37 9.78 10.05
C ILE A 76 -26.98 10.31 8.67
N TYR A 77 -27.68 9.88 7.62
CA TYR A 77 -27.43 10.36 6.26
C TYR A 77 -27.64 11.88 6.16
N LEU A 78 -28.72 12.40 6.73
CA LEU A 78 -29.09 13.82 6.64
C LEU A 78 -28.31 14.73 7.60
N HIS A 79 -27.93 14.24 8.77
CA HIS A 79 -27.43 15.06 9.88
C HIS A 79 -26.10 14.61 10.48
N GLY A 80 -25.56 13.46 10.05
CA GLY A 80 -24.27 12.94 10.51
C GLY A 80 -23.06 13.69 9.95
N THR A 81 -21.86 13.23 10.31
CA THR A 81 -20.62 13.72 9.70
C THR A 81 -20.54 13.29 8.24
N ALA A 82 -19.65 13.91 7.46
CA ALA A 82 -19.50 13.54 6.04
C ALA A 82 -19.18 12.04 5.86
N GLU A 83 -18.36 11.47 6.74
CA GLU A 83 -18.01 10.05 6.75
C GLU A 83 -19.19 9.16 7.13
N SER A 84 -19.88 9.45 8.24
CA SER A 84 -21.03 8.64 8.67
C SER A 84 -22.20 8.76 7.68
N SER A 85 -22.38 9.94 7.07
CA SER A 85 -23.39 10.22 6.05
C SER A 85 -23.13 9.38 4.79
N ALA A 86 -21.88 9.31 4.32
CA ALA A 86 -21.48 8.48 3.19
C ALA A 86 -21.70 6.98 3.48
N GLN A 87 -21.26 6.49 4.64
CA GLN A 87 -21.42 5.08 5.01
C GLN A 87 -22.90 4.68 5.20
N ALA A 88 -23.73 5.56 5.76
CA ALA A 88 -25.15 5.32 5.93
C ALA A 88 -25.88 5.19 4.58
N ILE A 89 -25.58 6.05 3.60
CA ILE A 89 -26.22 5.97 2.29
C ILE A 89 -25.75 4.76 1.48
N GLU A 90 -24.47 4.39 1.59
CA GLU A 90 -23.96 3.14 1.00
C GLU A 90 -24.70 1.93 1.56
N THR A 91 -24.90 1.88 2.87
CA THR A 91 -25.64 0.77 3.52
C THR A 91 -27.10 0.72 3.07
N LEU A 92 -27.77 1.88 2.97
CA LEU A 92 -29.13 1.98 2.44
C LEU A 92 -29.22 1.51 0.98
N GLY A 93 -28.18 1.79 0.18
CA GLY A 93 -28.03 1.29 -1.18
C GLY A 93 -27.88 -0.23 -1.25
N ASP A 94 -26.95 -0.79 -0.46
CA ASP A 94 -26.73 -2.24 -0.36
C ASP A 94 -28.01 -2.98 0.10
N TRP A 95 -28.81 -2.34 0.98
CA TRP A 95 -30.11 -2.84 1.43
C TRP A 95 -31.27 -2.56 0.46
N ARG A 96 -31.02 -1.84 -0.63
CA ARG A 96 -31.98 -1.50 -1.70
C ARG A 96 -33.21 -0.75 -1.18
N VAL A 97 -33.01 0.19 -0.27
CA VAL A 97 -34.10 1.02 0.29
C VAL A 97 -34.54 2.07 -0.73
N GLU A 98 -35.71 1.85 -1.36
CA GLU A 98 -36.22 2.71 -2.44
C GLU A 98 -36.48 4.16 -1.98
N GLU A 99 -36.93 4.35 -0.74
CA GLU A 99 -37.20 5.69 -0.20
C GLU A 99 -35.95 6.57 -0.12
N ALA A 100 -34.75 5.97 -0.08
CA ALA A 100 -33.49 6.70 -0.06
C ALA A 100 -33.26 7.55 -1.31
N VAL A 101 -33.84 7.15 -2.46
CA VAL A 101 -33.80 7.92 -3.71
C VAL A 101 -34.44 9.30 -3.54
N ALA A 102 -35.57 9.36 -2.84
CA ALA A 102 -36.25 10.63 -2.57
C ALA A 102 -35.41 11.55 -1.66
N TRP A 103 -34.71 10.98 -0.67
CA TRP A 103 -33.85 11.74 0.24
C TRP A 103 -32.61 12.28 -0.49
N MET A 104 -31.99 11.46 -1.35
CA MET A 104 -30.89 11.88 -2.23
C MET A 104 -31.31 13.02 -3.15
N LYS A 105 -32.46 12.88 -3.83
CA LYS A 105 -33.02 13.91 -4.69
C LYS A 105 -33.27 15.22 -3.94
N GLN A 106 -33.80 15.15 -2.73
CA GLN A 106 -34.05 16.35 -1.91
C GLN A 106 -32.75 17.09 -1.59
N ARG A 107 -31.70 16.41 -1.12
CA ARG A 107 -30.40 17.05 -0.82
C ARG A 107 -29.75 17.70 -2.03
N ILE A 108 -29.85 17.04 -3.19
CA ILE A 108 -29.34 17.60 -4.47
C ILE A 108 -30.09 18.89 -4.82
N LEU A 109 -31.41 18.90 -4.69
CA LEU A 109 -32.25 20.07 -5.02
C LEU A 109 -32.08 21.22 -4.02
N GLU A 110 -31.79 20.93 -2.75
CA GLU A 110 -31.50 21.93 -1.73
C GLU A 110 -30.13 22.61 -1.91
N GLY A 111 -29.27 22.09 -2.80
CA GLY A 111 -27.99 22.69 -3.14
C GLY A 111 -26.94 22.57 -2.02
N GLU A 112 -27.03 21.52 -1.20
CA GLU A 112 -26.10 21.30 -0.09
C GLU A 112 -24.66 21.08 -0.60
N ALA A 113 -23.68 21.63 0.11
CA ALA A 113 -22.27 21.43 -0.21
C ALA A 113 -21.79 20.04 0.26
N LEU A 114 -21.80 19.07 -0.66
CA LEU A 114 -21.41 17.68 -0.39
C LEU A 114 -19.91 17.43 -0.58
N GLN A 115 -19.32 16.61 0.29
CA GLN A 115 -17.94 16.16 0.13
C GLN A 115 -17.83 14.99 -0.86
N ALA A 116 -16.64 14.75 -1.41
CA ALA A 116 -16.39 13.69 -2.39
C ALA A 116 -16.86 12.29 -1.93
N GLY A 117 -16.65 11.95 -0.66
CA GLY A 117 -17.10 10.67 -0.09
C GLY A 117 -18.63 10.53 -0.08
N GLN A 118 -19.36 11.61 0.25
CA GLN A 118 -20.83 11.59 0.22
C GLN A 118 -21.37 11.45 -1.20
N ILE A 119 -20.74 12.15 -2.17
CA ILE A 119 -21.08 12.04 -3.59
C ILE A 119 -20.85 10.60 -4.08
N GLY A 120 -19.69 10.02 -3.77
CA GLY A 120 -19.37 8.63 -4.11
C GLY A 120 -20.35 7.63 -3.52
N GLY A 121 -20.69 7.78 -2.24
CA GLY A 121 -21.67 6.93 -1.56
C GLY A 121 -23.08 7.03 -2.17
N MET A 122 -23.53 8.24 -2.54
CA MET A 122 -24.81 8.43 -3.23
C MET A 122 -24.82 7.79 -4.62
N ILE A 123 -23.75 7.96 -5.40
CA ILE A 123 -23.62 7.36 -6.73
C ILE A 123 -23.74 5.83 -6.63
N ARG A 124 -22.96 5.22 -5.72
CA ARG A 124 -23.01 3.78 -5.47
C ARG A 124 -24.41 3.33 -5.06
N ALA A 125 -25.03 4.02 -4.10
CA ALA A 125 -26.34 3.65 -3.59
C ALA A 125 -27.42 3.70 -4.69
N LEU A 126 -27.40 4.72 -5.54
CA LEU A 126 -28.34 4.82 -6.66
C LEU A 126 -28.18 3.66 -7.65
N GLY A 127 -26.95 3.19 -7.90
CA GLY A 127 -26.71 2.05 -8.78
C GLY A 127 -27.18 0.70 -8.21
N GLU A 128 -27.18 0.55 -6.88
CA GLU A 128 -27.64 -0.69 -6.22
C GLU A 128 -29.17 -0.73 -6.03
N ILE A 129 -29.84 0.43 -5.94
CA ILE A 129 -31.30 0.52 -5.78
C ILE A 129 -31.97 0.33 -7.16
N PRO A 130 -32.70 -0.78 -7.40
CA PRO A 130 -33.15 -1.15 -8.73
C PRO A 130 -34.45 -0.44 -9.18
N THR A 131 -34.54 0.88 -9.02
CA THR A 131 -35.71 1.69 -9.41
C THR A 131 -35.43 2.56 -10.64
N ALA A 132 -36.47 2.87 -11.40
CA ALA A 132 -36.37 3.79 -12.53
C ALA A 132 -35.98 5.20 -12.05
N GLU A 133 -36.50 5.62 -10.90
CA GLU A 133 -36.23 6.91 -10.28
C GLU A 133 -34.75 7.06 -9.88
N ALA A 134 -34.11 6.00 -9.37
CA ALA A 134 -32.69 6.01 -9.04
C ALA A 134 -31.82 6.23 -10.29
N ARG A 135 -32.13 5.49 -11.35
CA ARG A 135 -31.46 5.63 -12.64
C ARG A 135 -31.68 7.02 -13.24
N ASP A 136 -32.90 7.52 -13.26
CA ASP A 136 -33.23 8.82 -13.83
C ASP A 136 -32.51 9.95 -13.08
N LEU A 137 -32.34 9.81 -11.76
CA LEU A 137 -31.56 10.74 -10.95
C LEU A 137 -30.06 10.70 -11.32
N LEU A 138 -29.46 9.50 -11.43
CA LEU A 138 -28.08 9.35 -11.93
C LEU A 138 -27.93 9.99 -13.31
N LYS A 139 -28.81 9.61 -14.25
CA LYS A 139 -28.76 10.08 -15.63
C LYS A 139 -28.90 11.60 -15.74
N GLY A 140 -29.76 12.20 -14.93
CA GLY A 140 -29.92 13.66 -14.85
C GLY A 140 -28.64 14.41 -14.46
N THR A 141 -27.71 13.73 -13.77
CA THR A 141 -26.42 14.29 -13.33
C THR A 141 -25.24 13.96 -14.25
N GLU A 142 -25.44 13.17 -15.31
CA GLU A 142 -24.38 12.67 -16.21
C GLU A 142 -23.51 13.79 -16.79
N SER A 143 -24.10 14.94 -17.13
CA SER A 143 -23.38 16.10 -17.68
C SER A 143 -22.30 16.65 -16.74
N SER A 144 -22.49 16.51 -15.42
CA SER A 144 -21.55 16.98 -14.40
C SER A 144 -20.33 16.06 -14.27
N VAL A 145 -20.44 14.80 -14.72
CA VAL A 145 -19.38 13.79 -14.57
C VAL A 145 -18.35 13.84 -15.70
N ASN A 146 -18.71 14.36 -16.89
CA ASN A 146 -17.85 14.40 -18.07
C ASN A 146 -16.49 15.11 -17.87
N GLY A 147 -16.40 16.07 -16.93
CA GLY A 147 -15.18 16.80 -16.58
C GLY A 147 -14.42 16.26 -15.36
N SER A 148 -14.93 15.21 -14.70
CA SER A 148 -14.39 14.67 -13.45
C SER A 148 -13.10 13.87 -13.67
N ASP A 149 -12.41 13.58 -12.56
CA ASP A 149 -11.32 12.62 -12.57
C ASP A 149 -11.80 11.21 -13.00
N SER A 150 -10.84 10.37 -13.36
CA SER A 150 -11.05 9.00 -13.86
C SER A 150 -11.86 8.13 -12.86
N ARG A 151 -11.65 8.30 -11.55
CA ARG A 151 -12.30 7.47 -10.52
C ARG A 151 -13.78 7.77 -10.40
N HIS A 152 -14.16 9.05 -10.29
CA HIS A 152 -15.57 9.44 -10.18
C HIS A 152 -16.32 9.09 -11.46
N TRP A 153 -15.67 9.22 -12.62
CA TRP A 153 -16.25 8.80 -13.90
C TRP A 153 -16.54 7.29 -13.93
N GLY A 154 -15.56 6.46 -13.52
CA GLY A 154 -15.74 5.00 -13.50
C GLY A 154 -16.84 4.56 -12.54
N GLN A 155 -16.83 5.09 -11.30
CA GLN A 155 -17.87 4.78 -10.30
C GLN A 155 -19.28 5.14 -10.79
N PHE A 156 -19.42 6.30 -11.43
CA PHE A 156 -20.70 6.75 -11.99
C PHE A 156 -21.24 5.79 -13.05
N TYR A 157 -20.42 5.40 -14.02
CA TYR A 157 -20.89 4.53 -15.10
C TYR A 157 -21.09 3.08 -14.66
N VAL A 158 -20.35 2.57 -13.67
CA VAL A 158 -20.67 1.29 -13.02
C VAL A 158 -22.07 1.36 -12.41
N ALA A 159 -22.34 2.40 -11.61
CA ALA A 159 -23.65 2.58 -10.97
C ALA A 159 -24.80 2.71 -11.99
N LEU A 160 -24.61 3.52 -13.04
CA LEU A 160 -25.64 3.70 -14.07
C LEU A 160 -25.92 2.39 -14.83
N LEU A 161 -24.87 1.63 -15.16
CA LEU A 161 -25.00 0.40 -15.93
C LEU A 161 -25.54 -0.78 -15.11
N ASN A 162 -25.45 -0.75 -13.77
CA ASN A 162 -26.10 -1.74 -12.89
C ASN A 162 -27.64 -1.77 -13.05
N HIS A 163 -28.26 -0.73 -13.62
CA HIS A 163 -29.68 -0.75 -13.99
C HIS A 163 -29.99 -1.56 -15.25
N HIS A 164 -28.97 -2.10 -15.93
CA HIS A 164 -29.10 -3.02 -17.07
C HIS A 164 -29.91 -2.47 -18.25
N ARG A 165 -29.76 -1.17 -18.54
CA ARG A 165 -30.42 -0.48 -19.66
C ARG A 165 -29.45 -0.31 -20.81
N GLY A 166 -29.72 -0.94 -21.95
CA GLY A 166 -28.80 -0.89 -23.10
C GLY A 166 -28.59 0.48 -23.72
N GLU A 167 -29.51 1.43 -23.51
CA GLU A 167 -29.36 2.83 -23.96
C GLU A 167 -28.23 3.58 -23.20
N ASP A 168 -27.85 3.12 -22.00
CA ASP A 168 -26.78 3.73 -21.21
C ASP A 168 -25.38 3.25 -21.64
N LEU A 169 -25.30 2.20 -22.47
CA LEU A 169 -24.05 1.69 -23.03
C LEU A 169 -23.42 2.64 -24.03
N ASP A 170 -24.23 3.39 -24.77
CA ASP A 170 -23.78 4.18 -25.93
C ASP A 170 -22.69 5.18 -25.54
N ARG A 171 -22.87 5.87 -24.41
CA ARG A 171 -21.92 6.88 -23.94
C ARG A 171 -20.57 6.30 -23.49
N VAL A 172 -20.59 5.11 -22.88
CA VAL A 172 -19.35 4.41 -22.47
C VAL A 172 -18.62 3.86 -23.70
N LEU A 173 -19.37 3.34 -24.67
CA LEU A 173 -18.82 2.82 -25.92
C LEU A 173 -18.25 3.93 -26.82
N GLU A 174 -18.85 5.13 -26.85
CA GLU A 174 -18.30 6.30 -27.54
C GLU A 174 -16.86 6.63 -27.11
N CYS A 175 -16.46 6.31 -25.87
CA CYS A 175 -15.09 6.57 -25.41
C CYS A 175 -14.05 5.87 -26.29
N PHE A 176 -14.35 4.70 -26.85
CA PHE A 176 -13.43 3.96 -27.73
C PHE A 176 -13.18 4.64 -29.08
N THR A 177 -14.05 5.56 -29.52
CA THR A 177 -13.88 6.31 -30.76
C THR A 177 -13.35 7.72 -30.55
N GLU A 178 -13.28 8.21 -29.31
CA GLU A 178 -12.72 9.53 -28.98
C GLU A 178 -11.18 9.54 -29.14
N PRO A 179 -10.60 10.35 -30.05
CA PRO A 179 -9.19 10.25 -30.45
C PRO A 179 -8.18 10.73 -29.39
N ALA A 180 -8.60 11.41 -28.32
CA ALA A 180 -7.69 12.20 -27.47
C ALA A 180 -7.54 11.73 -26.00
N ARG A 181 -8.06 10.56 -25.60
CA ARG A 181 -8.00 10.12 -24.19
C ARG A 181 -7.78 8.60 -24.03
N GLU A 182 -6.54 8.14 -24.19
CA GLU A 182 -6.17 6.73 -23.94
C GLU A 182 -6.60 6.25 -22.54
N GLN A 183 -6.33 7.05 -21.50
CA GLN A 183 -6.77 6.73 -20.14
C GLN A 183 -8.29 6.54 -20.04
N ARG A 184 -9.10 7.39 -20.71
CA ARG A 184 -10.57 7.29 -20.66
C ARG A 184 -11.09 6.06 -21.41
N ARG A 185 -10.40 5.61 -22.46
CA ARG A 185 -10.68 4.33 -23.12
C ARG A 185 -10.40 3.15 -22.22
N MET A 186 -9.27 3.16 -21.53
CA MET A 186 -8.92 2.11 -20.56
C MET A 186 -9.93 2.09 -19.40
N ASP A 187 -10.35 3.26 -18.90
CA ASP A 187 -11.37 3.35 -17.85
C ASP A 187 -12.72 2.78 -18.33
N ALA A 188 -13.17 3.15 -19.54
CA ALA A 188 -14.39 2.62 -20.15
C ALA A 188 -14.33 1.10 -20.31
N TYR A 189 -13.19 0.57 -20.75
CA TYR A 189 -12.94 -0.86 -20.85
C TYR A 189 -13.02 -1.55 -19.48
N GLY A 190 -12.39 -0.96 -18.45
CA GLY A 190 -12.45 -1.46 -17.08
C GLY A 190 -13.88 -1.48 -16.52
N VAL A 191 -14.66 -0.42 -16.75
CA VAL A 191 -16.08 -0.37 -16.35
C VAL A 191 -16.86 -1.53 -16.98
N LEU A 192 -16.77 -1.70 -18.30
CA LEU A 192 -17.53 -2.74 -19.01
C LEU A 192 -17.10 -4.16 -18.62
N LEU A 193 -15.80 -4.38 -18.40
CA LEU A 193 -15.30 -5.67 -17.91
C LEU A 193 -15.76 -5.96 -16.48
N SER A 194 -15.77 -4.97 -15.59
CA SER A 194 -16.18 -5.15 -14.19
C SER A 194 -17.64 -5.61 -14.05
N LEU A 195 -18.50 -5.22 -15.00
CA LEU A 195 -19.89 -5.67 -15.08
C LEU A 195 -20.03 -7.14 -15.52
N ILE A 196 -19.05 -7.64 -16.27
CA ILE A 196 -19.05 -9.00 -16.83
C ILE A 196 -18.36 -9.98 -15.89
N ASP A 197 -17.13 -9.67 -15.48
CA ASP A 197 -16.31 -10.54 -14.63
C ASP A 197 -15.21 -9.73 -13.92
N LEU A 198 -15.34 -9.60 -12.60
CA LEU A 198 -14.40 -8.89 -11.73
C LEU A 198 -12.99 -9.52 -11.69
N ARG A 199 -12.81 -10.75 -12.19
CA ARG A 199 -11.50 -11.44 -12.26
C ARG A 199 -10.60 -10.90 -13.36
N LEU A 200 -11.17 -10.18 -14.33
CA LEU A 200 -10.47 -9.71 -15.52
C LEU A 200 -9.70 -8.43 -15.20
N ASN A 201 -8.36 -8.48 -15.32
CA ASN A 201 -7.53 -7.30 -15.17
C ASN A 201 -7.61 -6.44 -16.44
N PRO A 202 -8.21 -5.23 -16.39
CA PRO A 202 -8.40 -4.41 -17.58
C PRO A 202 -7.07 -3.99 -18.21
N THR A 203 -6.04 -3.70 -17.43
CA THR A 203 -4.72 -3.31 -17.93
C THR A 203 -4.02 -4.46 -18.63
N GLU A 204 -4.05 -5.65 -18.02
CA GLU A 204 -3.46 -6.87 -18.61
C GLU A 204 -4.14 -7.22 -19.93
N LEU A 205 -5.46 -7.07 -20.01
CA LEU A 205 -6.23 -7.38 -21.20
C LEU A 205 -6.16 -6.26 -22.24
N TYR A 206 -6.05 -5.00 -21.84
CA TYR A 206 -5.98 -3.89 -22.78
C TYR A 206 -4.65 -3.89 -23.54
N TYR A 207 -3.54 -4.20 -22.86
CA TYR A 207 -2.20 -4.30 -23.45
C TYR A 207 -1.76 -5.75 -23.76
N GLY A 208 -2.60 -6.73 -23.45
CA GLY A 208 -2.30 -8.15 -23.58
C GLY A 208 -2.38 -8.66 -25.02
N GLY A 209 -1.65 -9.74 -25.28
CA GLY A 209 -1.72 -10.43 -26.57
C GLY A 209 -3.01 -11.22 -26.74
N GLY A 210 -3.43 -11.43 -27.99
CA GLY A 210 -4.64 -12.19 -28.33
C GLY A 210 -4.68 -13.63 -27.79
N SER A 211 -3.53 -14.25 -27.53
CA SER A 211 -3.44 -15.59 -26.92
C SER A 211 -3.95 -15.63 -25.48
N LEU A 212 -3.70 -14.58 -24.69
CA LEU A 212 -4.20 -14.45 -23.32
C LEU A 212 -5.72 -14.28 -23.32
N MET A 213 -6.22 -13.38 -24.15
CA MET A 213 -7.66 -13.13 -24.34
C MET A 213 -8.39 -14.41 -24.76
N GLN A 214 -7.85 -15.13 -25.74
CA GLN A 214 -8.41 -16.39 -26.22
C GLN A 214 -8.51 -17.43 -25.11
N LYS A 215 -7.47 -17.55 -24.27
CA LYS A 215 -7.48 -18.46 -23.13
C LYS A 215 -8.63 -18.15 -22.18
N HIS A 216 -8.81 -16.88 -21.79
CA HIS A 216 -9.91 -16.47 -20.92
C HIS A 216 -11.30 -16.80 -21.51
N VAL A 217 -11.49 -16.57 -22.81
CA VAL A 217 -12.75 -16.92 -23.50
C VAL A 217 -12.98 -18.43 -23.48
N LEU A 218 -11.95 -19.23 -23.77
CA LEU A 218 -12.07 -20.70 -23.77
C LEU A 218 -12.32 -21.25 -22.38
N ASP A 219 -11.64 -20.73 -21.35
CA ASP A 219 -11.88 -21.08 -19.96
C ASP A 219 -13.35 -20.78 -19.59
N ARG A 220 -13.87 -19.63 -20.01
CA ARG A 220 -15.27 -19.27 -19.78
C ARG A 220 -16.27 -20.15 -20.54
N VAL A 221 -15.94 -20.62 -21.74
CA VAL A 221 -16.77 -21.61 -22.46
C VAL A 221 -16.78 -22.94 -21.71
N ASN A 222 -15.65 -23.37 -21.16
CA ASN A 222 -15.58 -24.61 -20.37
C ASN A 222 -16.44 -24.52 -19.09
N ASP A 223 -16.49 -23.36 -18.43
CA ASP A 223 -17.40 -23.11 -17.30
C ASP A 223 -18.89 -23.32 -17.68
N LEU A 224 -19.23 -23.18 -18.96
CA LEU A 224 -20.60 -23.27 -19.47
C LEU A 224 -20.98 -24.65 -20.00
N ASP A 225 -20.08 -25.65 -19.98
CA ASP A 225 -20.40 -27.02 -20.41
C ASP A 225 -21.55 -27.66 -19.62
N GLU A 226 -21.78 -27.21 -18.38
CA GLU A 226 -22.92 -27.68 -17.58
C GLU A 226 -24.27 -27.09 -18.02
N VAL A 227 -24.26 -26.03 -18.84
CA VAL A 227 -25.45 -25.27 -19.29
C VAL A 227 -25.72 -25.48 -20.77
N LEU A 228 -24.67 -25.71 -21.55
CA LEU A 228 -24.71 -25.85 -22.99
C LEU A 228 -24.84 -27.31 -23.42
N THR A 229 -25.42 -27.54 -24.60
CA THR A 229 -25.30 -28.85 -25.24
C THR A 229 -23.87 -29.06 -25.77
N THR A 230 -23.45 -30.32 -25.93
CA THR A 230 -22.14 -30.66 -26.49
C THR A 230 -21.87 -29.95 -27.82
N ASP A 231 -22.90 -29.83 -28.67
CA ASP A 231 -22.81 -29.15 -29.97
C ASP A 231 -22.63 -27.63 -29.81
N GLN A 232 -23.33 -27.00 -28.87
CA GLN A 232 -23.19 -25.56 -28.58
C GLN A 232 -21.80 -25.24 -28.01
N SER A 233 -21.30 -26.04 -27.06
CA SER A 233 -19.94 -25.87 -26.54
C SER A 233 -18.89 -26.06 -27.64
N ALA A 234 -19.06 -27.05 -28.51
CA ALA A 234 -18.15 -27.26 -29.63
C ALA A 234 -18.17 -26.10 -30.64
N ALA A 235 -19.35 -25.55 -30.94
CA ALA A 235 -19.52 -24.39 -31.81
C ALA A 235 -18.81 -23.14 -31.25
N LEU A 236 -19.00 -22.84 -29.95
CA LEU A 236 -18.36 -21.71 -29.26
C LEU A 236 -16.83 -21.87 -29.23
N ARG A 237 -16.30 -23.05 -28.88
CA ARG A 237 -14.85 -23.31 -28.91
C ARG A 237 -14.27 -23.14 -30.32
N GLY A 238 -14.96 -23.68 -31.32
CA GLY A 238 -14.55 -23.57 -32.72
C GLY A 238 -14.51 -22.12 -33.19
N ALA A 239 -15.50 -21.31 -32.81
CA ALA A 239 -15.58 -19.89 -33.15
C ALA A 239 -14.54 -19.05 -32.39
N ALA A 240 -14.35 -19.23 -31.09
CA ALA A 240 -13.30 -18.57 -30.32
C ALA A 240 -11.90 -18.93 -30.86
N GLY A 241 -11.70 -20.18 -31.27
CA GLY A 241 -10.48 -20.65 -31.95
C GLY A 241 -10.25 -20.00 -33.32
N ARG A 242 -11.29 -19.52 -34.01
CA ARG A 242 -11.15 -18.75 -35.26
C ARG A 242 -10.92 -17.27 -35.00
N SER A 243 -11.48 -16.72 -33.92
CA SER A 243 -11.38 -15.31 -33.56
C SER A 243 -9.96 -14.81 -33.24
N TRP A 244 -9.08 -15.71 -32.79
CA TRP A 244 -7.69 -15.37 -32.40
C TRP A 244 -6.62 -16.20 -33.13
N ARG A 245 -6.94 -16.82 -34.27
CA ARG A 245 -5.93 -17.47 -35.11
C ARG A 245 -4.95 -16.42 -35.64
N GLU A 246 -3.66 -16.70 -35.56
CA GLU A 246 -2.60 -15.89 -36.20
C GLU A 246 -2.91 -15.72 -37.69
N SER A 247 -3.47 -14.57 -38.07
CA SER A 247 -3.66 -14.16 -39.45
C SER A 247 -2.75 -12.97 -39.74
N SER A 248 -2.22 -12.93 -40.96
CA SER A 248 -1.52 -11.77 -41.51
C SER A 248 -2.35 -10.49 -41.43
N ASP A 249 -1.67 -9.35 -41.50
CA ASP A 249 -2.20 -7.99 -41.28
C ASP A 249 -3.36 -7.56 -42.20
N GLU A 250 -3.71 -8.34 -43.24
CA GLU A 250 -4.76 -8.01 -44.22
C GLU A 250 -6.12 -8.73 -43.99
N GLU A 251 -6.24 -9.73 -43.10
CA GLU A 251 -7.44 -10.57 -42.97
C GLU A 251 -8.25 -10.41 -41.66
N ARG A 252 -7.90 -9.45 -40.80
CA ARG A 252 -8.52 -9.33 -39.47
C ARG A 252 -9.98 -8.85 -39.48
N SER A 253 -10.39 -7.97 -40.39
CA SER A 253 -11.80 -7.53 -40.53
C SER A 253 -12.77 -8.66 -40.90
N THR A 254 -12.28 -9.73 -41.53
CA THR A 254 -13.03 -10.94 -41.91
C THR A 254 -13.34 -11.87 -40.72
N VAL A 255 -12.66 -11.68 -39.58
CA VAL A 255 -12.74 -12.57 -38.40
C VAL A 255 -14.04 -12.38 -37.61
N ILE A 256 -14.56 -11.15 -37.50
CA ILE A 256 -15.84 -10.87 -36.84
C ILE A 256 -17.01 -11.43 -37.67
N ALA A 257 -16.97 -11.20 -38.98
CA ALA A 257 -18.00 -11.62 -39.92
C ALA A 257 -18.10 -13.15 -40.06
N SER A 258 -17.01 -13.89 -39.80
CA SER A 258 -16.95 -15.35 -39.89
C SER A 258 -16.98 -16.10 -38.55
N GLY A 259 -16.86 -15.38 -37.42
CA GLY A 259 -16.75 -15.96 -36.07
C GLY A 259 -17.90 -15.60 -35.14
N LEU A 260 -18.00 -14.33 -34.73
CA LEU A 260 -18.90 -13.87 -33.67
C LEU A 260 -20.31 -13.55 -34.17
N GLN A 261 -20.45 -12.97 -35.36
CA GLN A 261 -21.77 -12.57 -35.89
C GLN A 261 -22.75 -13.73 -36.04
N PRO A 262 -22.36 -14.92 -36.55
CA PRO A 262 -23.27 -16.07 -36.63
C PRO A 262 -23.79 -16.52 -35.27
N LEU A 263 -22.95 -16.43 -34.22
CA LEU A 263 -23.35 -16.75 -32.86
C LEU A 263 -24.33 -15.71 -32.29
N LEU A 264 -24.08 -14.43 -32.51
CA LEU A 264 -25.04 -13.39 -32.11
C LEU A 264 -26.41 -13.63 -32.77
N ASP A 265 -26.42 -13.95 -34.05
CA ASP A 265 -27.65 -14.24 -34.79
C ASP A 265 -28.37 -15.50 -34.29
N GLU A 266 -27.62 -16.57 -33.97
CA GLU A 266 -28.16 -17.81 -33.38
C GLU A 266 -28.84 -17.57 -32.02
N TRP A 267 -28.23 -16.75 -31.17
CA TRP A 267 -28.71 -16.51 -29.81
C TRP A 267 -29.70 -15.34 -29.69
N ARG A 268 -29.94 -14.59 -30.77
CA ARG A 268 -30.77 -13.38 -30.80
C ARG A 268 -32.15 -13.60 -30.20
N GLU A 269 -32.89 -14.59 -30.69
CA GLU A 269 -34.28 -14.84 -30.24
C GLU A 269 -34.38 -15.13 -28.74
N ARG A 270 -33.32 -15.67 -28.13
CA ARG A 270 -33.27 -16.02 -26.71
C ARG A 270 -32.74 -14.89 -25.82
N LEU A 271 -31.84 -14.07 -26.35
CA LEU A 271 -31.05 -13.12 -25.55
C LEU A 271 -31.30 -11.65 -25.87
N ASP A 272 -32.17 -11.29 -26.82
CA ASP A 272 -32.37 -9.89 -27.26
C ASP A 272 -32.70 -8.90 -26.11
N GLY A 273 -33.42 -9.39 -25.09
CA GLY A 273 -33.74 -8.63 -23.88
C GLY A 273 -32.63 -8.56 -22.83
N SER A 274 -31.52 -9.28 -23.01
CA SER A 274 -30.40 -9.32 -22.06
C SER A 274 -29.48 -8.11 -22.26
N PHE A 275 -29.18 -7.41 -21.17
CA PHE A 275 -28.22 -6.30 -21.16
C PHE A 275 -26.84 -6.72 -21.70
N TYR A 276 -26.33 -7.87 -21.27
CA TYR A 276 -25.04 -8.38 -21.73
C TYR A 276 -25.05 -8.74 -23.22
N TYR A 277 -26.19 -9.19 -23.75
CA TYR A 277 -26.32 -9.44 -25.18
C TYR A 277 -26.35 -8.14 -25.98
N GLN A 278 -27.05 -7.11 -25.49
CA GLN A 278 -27.03 -5.78 -26.11
C GLN A 278 -25.61 -5.17 -26.11
N LEU A 279 -24.84 -5.36 -25.05
CA LEU A 279 -23.42 -5.02 -25.01
C LEU A 279 -22.61 -5.78 -26.06
N ALA A 280 -22.82 -7.09 -26.18
CA ALA A 280 -22.15 -7.91 -27.20
C ALA A 280 -22.45 -7.42 -28.63
N VAL A 281 -23.72 -7.15 -28.94
CA VAL A 281 -24.17 -6.67 -30.25
C VAL A 281 -23.62 -5.27 -30.57
N LYS A 282 -23.70 -4.32 -29.63
CA LYS A 282 -23.18 -2.96 -29.84
C LYS A 282 -21.66 -2.97 -30.04
N THR A 283 -20.94 -3.75 -29.22
CA THR A 283 -19.48 -3.90 -29.35
C THR A 283 -19.11 -4.56 -30.68
N ALA A 284 -19.86 -5.57 -31.11
CA ALA A 284 -19.68 -6.21 -32.42
C ALA A 284 -19.94 -5.25 -33.60
N ALA A 285 -20.91 -4.34 -33.49
CA ALA A 285 -21.15 -3.32 -34.51
C ALA A 285 -19.98 -2.31 -34.61
N MET A 286 -19.37 -1.93 -33.50
CA MET A 286 -18.18 -1.07 -33.51
C MET A 286 -16.99 -1.75 -34.19
N LEU A 287 -16.82 -3.04 -33.93
CA LEU A 287 -15.78 -3.86 -34.55
C LEU A 287 -15.90 -3.95 -36.08
N GLN A 288 -17.11 -3.81 -36.65
CA GLN A 288 -17.31 -3.80 -38.11
C GLN A 288 -16.78 -2.53 -38.79
N VAL A 289 -16.70 -1.42 -38.06
CA VAL A 289 -16.23 -0.11 -38.56
C VAL A 289 -14.85 0.28 -38.05
N ALA A 290 -14.33 -0.42 -37.03
CA ALA A 290 -13.02 -0.18 -36.46
C ALA A 290 -11.90 -0.67 -37.40
N ASP A 291 -10.80 0.08 -37.46
CA ASP A 291 -9.57 -0.38 -38.10
C ASP A 291 -9.01 -1.59 -37.34
N ALA A 292 -8.77 -2.68 -38.05
CA ALA A 292 -8.24 -3.92 -37.47
C ALA A 292 -6.78 -3.80 -37.00
N GLN A 293 -6.09 -2.73 -37.41
CA GLN A 293 -4.77 -2.36 -36.90
C GLN A 293 -4.82 -1.45 -35.67
N SER A 294 -6.02 -0.99 -35.27
CA SER A 294 -6.18 -0.15 -34.10
C SER A 294 -5.95 -0.93 -32.80
N GLU A 295 -5.26 -0.30 -31.85
CA GLU A 295 -4.96 -0.85 -30.53
C GLU A 295 -6.22 -1.28 -29.75
N ILE A 296 -7.40 -0.71 -30.08
CA ILE A 296 -8.68 -1.02 -29.42
C ILE A 296 -9.39 -2.26 -29.98
N TYR A 297 -8.95 -2.77 -31.13
CA TYR A 297 -9.67 -3.84 -31.83
C TYR A 297 -9.72 -5.15 -31.02
N GLN A 298 -8.57 -5.57 -30.47
CA GLN A 298 -8.48 -6.78 -29.65
C GLN A 298 -9.26 -6.65 -28.33
N PRO A 299 -9.15 -5.54 -27.57
CA PRO A 299 -10.01 -5.28 -26.41
C PRO A 299 -11.51 -5.34 -26.73
N LEU A 300 -11.96 -4.70 -27.82
CA LEU A 300 -13.38 -4.73 -28.22
C LEU A 300 -13.84 -6.14 -28.60
N LEU A 301 -13.02 -6.91 -29.32
CA LEU A 301 -13.33 -8.29 -29.69
C LEU A 301 -13.49 -9.18 -28.45
N PHE A 302 -12.56 -9.06 -27.50
CA PHE A 302 -12.63 -9.77 -26.24
C PHE A 302 -13.88 -9.40 -25.44
N LEU A 303 -14.19 -8.10 -25.34
CA LEU A 303 -15.38 -7.61 -24.64
C LEU A 303 -16.67 -8.18 -25.23
N ALA A 304 -16.81 -8.18 -26.56
CA ALA A 304 -17.98 -8.71 -27.23
C ALA A 304 -18.19 -10.21 -26.95
N TRP A 305 -17.10 -10.98 -26.94
CA TRP A 305 -17.11 -12.40 -26.59
C TRP A 305 -17.53 -12.63 -25.12
N MET A 306 -16.89 -11.94 -24.19
CA MET A 306 -17.19 -12.10 -22.77
C MET A 306 -18.62 -11.66 -22.43
N ALA A 307 -19.13 -10.62 -23.09
CA ALA A 307 -20.51 -10.18 -22.94
C ALA A 307 -21.52 -11.22 -23.47
N LEU A 308 -21.25 -11.84 -24.63
CA LEU A 308 -22.09 -12.94 -25.14
C LEU A 308 -22.10 -14.14 -24.18
N LEU A 309 -20.93 -14.55 -23.68
CA LEU A 309 -20.83 -15.67 -22.74
C LEU A 309 -21.53 -15.36 -21.41
N ALA A 310 -21.47 -14.12 -20.92
CA ALA A 310 -22.23 -13.68 -19.76
C ALA A 310 -23.74 -13.73 -19.99
N ALA A 311 -24.20 -13.32 -21.18
CA ALA A 311 -25.61 -13.40 -21.55
C ALA A 311 -26.11 -14.86 -21.61
N ILE A 312 -25.31 -15.77 -22.18
CA ILE A 312 -25.58 -17.21 -22.19
C ILE A 312 -25.62 -17.75 -20.76
N ALA A 313 -24.62 -17.43 -19.93
CA ALA A 313 -24.56 -17.85 -18.53
C ALA A 313 -25.80 -17.44 -17.73
N ALA A 314 -26.32 -16.23 -17.98
CA ALA A 314 -27.49 -15.69 -17.29
C ALA A 314 -28.78 -16.51 -17.55
N THR A 315 -28.88 -17.25 -18.66
CA THR A 315 -30.03 -18.13 -18.93
C THR A 315 -30.17 -19.26 -17.89
N ARG A 316 -29.07 -19.66 -17.23
CA ARG A 316 -29.06 -20.67 -16.16
C ARG A 316 -29.88 -20.27 -14.92
N ASN A 317 -30.10 -18.97 -14.70
CA ASN A 317 -30.80 -18.46 -13.51
C ASN A 317 -32.33 -18.52 -13.61
N LEU A 318 -32.90 -18.82 -14.78
CA LEU A 318 -34.36 -18.84 -14.98
C LEU A 318 -35.00 -20.22 -14.76
N GLU A 319 -34.22 -21.31 -14.66
CA GLU A 319 -34.75 -22.68 -14.64
C GLU A 319 -34.62 -23.45 -13.31
N GLN A 320 -34.18 -22.81 -12.21
CA GLN A 320 -34.05 -23.49 -10.89
C GLN A 320 -34.56 -22.67 -9.70
N GLU A 321 -35.75 -22.09 -9.83
CA GLU A 321 -36.56 -21.66 -8.68
C GLU A 321 -37.58 -22.76 -8.35
N GLY A 322 -37.09 -23.83 -7.71
CA GLY A 322 -37.92 -24.91 -7.19
C GLY A 322 -37.32 -25.45 -5.90
N SER A 323 -38.14 -25.56 -4.87
CA SER A 323 -37.84 -26.02 -3.52
C SER A 323 -37.09 -27.36 -3.47
N GLY A 324 -35.76 -27.31 -3.48
CA GLY A 324 -34.87 -28.43 -3.21
C GLY A 324 -34.51 -28.49 -1.73
N SER A 325 -34.12 -29.67 -1.25
CA SER A 325 -33.63 -29.88 0.11
C SER A 325 -32.45 -28.96 0.45
N TRP A 326 -32.12 -28.79 1.74
CA TRP A 326 -30.99 -27.95 2.16
C TRP A 326 -29.67 -28.35 1.48
N GLN A 327 -29.49 -29.63 1.09
CA GLN A 327 -28.33 -30.08 0.31
C GLN A 327 -28.28 -29.47 -1.10
N ALA A 328 -29.43 -29.26 -1.74
CA ALA A 328 -29.49 -28.58 -3.04
C ALA A 328 -29.14 -27.10 -2.90
N THR A 329 -29.62 -26.44 -1.84
CA THR A 329 -29.27 -25.05 -1.53
C THR A 329 -27.79 -24.91 -1.16
N LEU A 330 -27.23 -25.86 -0.39
CA LEU A 330 -25.80 -25.90 -0.07
C LEU A 330 -24.96 -26.14 -1.34
N LYS A 331 -25.38 -27.03 -2.24
CA LYS A 331 -24.70 -27.24 -3.53
C LYS A 331 -24.74 -25.99 -4.40
N ARG A 332 -25.84 -25.22 -4.38
CA ARG A 332 -25.93 -23.92 -5.07
C ARG A 332 -24.98 -22.90 -4.46
N PHE A 333 -24.90 -22.84 -3.14
CA PHE A 333 -23.98 -21.96 -2.44
C PHE A 333 -22.51 -22.31 -2.79
N LEU A 334 -22.14 -23.59 -2.72
CA LEU A 334 -20.79 -24.11 -3.01
C LEU A 334 -20.47 -24.27 -4.52
N ARG A 335 -21.00 -23.39 -5.37
CA ARG A 335 -20.51 -23.25 -6.75
C ARG A 335 -19.10 -22.66 -6.74
N ASP A 336 -18.28 -23.06 -7.70
CA ASP A 336 -16.89 -22.60 -7.82
C ASP A 336 -16.80 -21.23 -8.47
N GLU A 337 -17.47 -20.28 -7.85
CA GLU A 337 -17.55 -18.90 -8.27
C GLU A 337 -17.29 -18.00 -7.05
N PRO A 338 -16.68 -16.81 -7.26
CA PRO A 338 -16.45 -15.86 -6.17
C PRO A 338 -17.73 -15.60 -5.34
N PRO A 339 -17.63 -15.43 -4.01
CA PRO A 339 -18.77 -15.07 -3.18
C PRO A 339 -19.45 -13.80 -3.69
N GLN A 340 -20.75 -13.90 -3.96
CA GLN A 340 -21.58 -12.75 -4.33
C GLN A 340 -22.35 -12.26 -3.10
N PRO A 341 -22.70 -10.97 -2.98
CA PRO A 341 -23.50 -10.47 -1.86
C PRO A 341 -24.81 -11.26 -1.64
N LYS A 342 -25.46 -11.68 -2.74
CA LYS A 342 -26.66 -12.53 -2.72
C LYS A 342 -26.44 -13.93 -2.15
N ASP A 343 -25.21 -14.45 -2.14
CA ASP A 343 -24.91 -15.78 -1.59
C ASP A 343 -25.11 -15.78 -0.08
N MET A 344 -24.92 -14.64 0.60
CA MET A 344 -25.12 -14.52 2.04
C MET A 344 -26.58 -14.72 2.45
N ALA A 345 -27.54 -14.38 1.58
CA ALA A 345 -28.96 -14.65 1.80
C ALA A 345 -29.28 -16.15 1.85
N LEU A 346 -28.36 -17.02 1.40
CA LEU A 346 -28.53 -18.47 1.46
C LEU A 346 -28.03 -19.08 2.77
N VAL A 347 -27.18 -18.38 3.51
CA VAL A 347 -26.51 -18.92 4.70
C VAL A 347 -27.51 -19.23 5.81
N GLU A 348 -28.38 -18.29 6.16
CA GLU A 348 -29.37 -18.48 7.22
C GLU A 348 -30.39 -19.60 6.86
N PRO A 349 -30.98 -19.65 5.65
CA PRO A 349 -31.80 -20.79 5.23
C PRO A 349 -31.09 -22.14 5.31
N ILE A 350 -29.81 -22.20 4.91
CA ILE A 350 -29.00 -23.43 4.99
C ILE A 350 -28.82 -23.82 6.47
N ALA A 351 -28.40 -22.88 7.32
CA ALA A 351 -28.13 -23.13 8.73
C ALA A 351 -29.39 -23.56 9.51
N ALA A 352 -30.56 -23.01 9.17
CA ALA A 352 -31.82 -23.34 9.82
C ALA A 352 -32.38 -24.71 9.40
N ALA A 353 -32.17 -25.13 8.16
CA ALA A 353 -32.77 -26.34 7.59
C ALA A 353 -31.84 -27.57 7.62
N ALA A 354 -30.53 -27.38 7.76
CA ALA A 354 -29.54 -28.46 7.67
C ALA A 354 -29.39 -29.26 8.97
N ASP A 355 -29.08 -30.56 8.83
CA ASP A 355 -28.46 -31.30 9.93
C ASP A 355 -27.03 -30.77 10.13
N ARG A 356 -26.73 -30.29 11.34
CA ARG A 356 -25.46 -29.63 11.65
C ARG A 356 -24.26 -30.54 11.39
N THR A 357 -24.36 -31.82 11.76
CA THR A 357 -23.26 -32.77 11.67
C THR A 357 -22.94 -33.07 10.20
N ASP A 358 -23.97 -33.38 9.42
CA ASP A 358 -23.84 -33.66 7.99
C ASP A 358 -23.36 -32.44 7.21
N MET A 359 -23.87 -31.24 7.53
CA MET A 359 -23.42 -30.00 6.91
C MET A 359 -21.94 -29.75 7.19
N ILE A 360 -21.51 -29.80 8.45
CA ILE A 360 -20.10 -29.57 8.81
C ILE A 360 -19.23 -30.63 8.12
N GLN A 361 -19.64 -31.90 8.08
CA GLN A 361 -18.87 -32.94 7.42
C GLN A 361 -18.71 -32.71 5.90
N ASN A 362 -19.75 -32.21 5.23
CA ASN A 362 -19.66 -31.80 3.82
C ASN A 362 -18.67 -30.65 3.64
N LEU A 363 -18.73 -29.62 4.48
CA LEU A 363 -17.83 -28.46 4.42
C LEU A 363 -16.37 -28.88 4.69
N LYS A 364 -16.13 -29.74 5.68
CA LYS A 364 -14.81 -30.35 5.94
C LYS A 364 -14.28 -31.08 4.72
N SER A 365 -15.11 -31.85 4.03
CA SER A 365 -14.71 -32.54 2.80
C SER A 365 -14.32 -31.58 1.69
N VAL A 366 -14.95 -30.41 1.57
CA VAL A 366 -14.59 -29.40 0.57
C VAL A 366 -13.21 -28.82 0.88
N LEU A 367 -12.98 -28.40 2.14
CA LEU A 367 -11.70 -27.85 2.58
C LEU A 367 -10.55 -28.85 2.39
N ALA A 368 -10.78 -30.13 2.64
CA ALA A 368 -9.74 -31.16 2.50
C ALA A 368 -9.39 -31.48 1.04
N LYS A 369 -10.37 -31.46 0.12
CA LYS A 369 -10.18 -31.86 -1.28
C LYS A 369 -9.70 -30.71 -2.17
N GLU A 370 -10.25 -29.52 -1.95
CA GLU A 370 -10.07 -28.36 -2.83
C GLU A 370 -9.76 -27.09 -2.02
N PRO A 371 -8.71 -27.06 -1.18
CA PRO A 371 -8.49 -25.95 -0.23
C PRO A 371 -8.25 -24.58 -0.88
N LYS A 372 -8.02 -24.54 -2.19
CA LYS A 372 -7.76 -23.32 -2.98
C LYS A 372 -8.94 -22.88 -3.87
N SER A 373 -10.06 -23.60 -3.84
CA SER A 373 -11.22 -23.27 -4.69
C SER A 373 -12.12 -22.23 -4.03
N TRP A 374 -13.01 -21.62 -4.82
CA TRP A 374 -14.02 -20.73 -4.28
C TRP A 374 -15.03 -21.47 -3.39
N ARG A 375 -15.20 -22.78 -3.63
CA ARG A 375 -15.97 -23.64 -2.74
C ARG A 375 -15.37 -23.66 -1.33
N ALA A 376 -14.05 -23.71 -1.21
CA ALA A 376 -13.38 -23.66 0.09
C ALA A 376 -13.57 -22.31 0.78
N VAL A 377 -13.45 -21.19 0.05
CA VAL A 377 -13.71 -19.84 0.56
C VAL A 377 -15.14 -19.75 1.15
N LYS A 378 -16.14 -20.17 0.37
CA LYS A 378 -17.55 -20.18 0.81
C LYS A 378 -17.77 -21.14 1.97
N ALA A 379 -17.12 -22.30 1.97
CA ALA A 379 -17.19 -23.25 3.07
C ALA A 379 -16.63 -22.66 4.38
N MET A 380 -15.51 -21.94 4.33
CA MET A 380 -14.95 -21.24 5.51
C MET A 380 -15.94 -20.21 6.04
N LEU A 381 -16.50 -19.35 5.18
CA LEU A 381 -17.48 -18.34 5.58
C LEU A 381 -18.68 -18.99 6.28
N LEU A 382 -19.26 -20.04 5.69
CA LEU A 382 -20.39 -20.74 6.27
C LEU A 382 -20.03 -21.43 7.61
N LEU A 383 -18.86 -22.05 7.71
CA LEU A 383 -18.36 -22.64 8.96
C LEU A 383 -18.25 -21.59 10.09
N GLY A 384 -17.83 -20.37 9.76
CA GLY A 384 -17.81 -19.24 10.69
C GLY A 384 -19.21 -18.87 11.20
N GLU A 385 -20.18 -18.73 10.30
CA GLU A 385 -21.56 -18.39 10.67
C GLU A 385 -22.20 -19.45 11.56
N VAL A 386 -21.96 -20.74 11.25
CA VAL A 386 -22.52 -21.84 12.02
C VAL A 386 -21.67 -22.21 13.24
N GLN A 387 -20.58 -21.49 13.53
CA GLN A 387 -19.68 -21.81 14.65
C GLN A 387 -19.16 -23.26 14.60
N GLY A 388 -18.76 -23.73 13.42
CA GLY A 388 -18.33 -25.12 13.17
C GLY A 388 -16.93 -25.42 13.70
N VAL A 389 -16.73 -25.34 15.02
CA VAL A 389 -15.45 -25.56 15.72
C VAL A 389 -14.84 -26.93 15.42
N GLU A 390 -15.66 -27.91 15.07
CA GLU A 390 -15.28 -29.28 14.70
C GLU A 390 -14.48 -29.37 13.38
N ALA A 391 -14.44 -28.28 12.61
CA ALA A 391 -13.69 -28.15 11.36
C ALA A 391 -12.38 -27.36 11.50
N LEU A 392 -11.99 -26.95 12.72
CA LEU A 392 -10.75 -26.20 12.96
C LEU A 392 -9.49 -26.86 12.35
N PRO A 393 -9.28 -28.19 12.46
CA PRO A 393 -8.09 -28.82 11.86
C PRO A 393 -8.05 -28.66 10.34
N GLU A 394 -9.17 -28.84 9.65
CA GLU A 394 -9.27 -28.71 8.20
C GLU A 394 -9.15 -27.25 7.74
N LEU A 395 -9.68 -26.31 8.53
CA LEU A 395 -9.54 -24.87 8.27
C LEU A 395 -8.07 -24.43 8.41
N ILE A 396 -7.38 -24.86 9.47
CA ILE A 396 -5.94 -24.60 9.67
C ILE A 396 -5.10 -25.23 8.55
N HIS A 397 -5.44 -26.46 8.15
CA HIS A 397 -4.77 -27.10 7.03
C HIS A 397 -4.96 -26.32 5.71
N ALA A 398 -6.17 -25.84 5.44
CA ALA A 398 -6.45 -25.04 4.25
C ALA A 398 -5.61 -23.76 4.23
N ILE A 399 -5.47 -23.05 5.35
CA ILE A 399 -4.59 -21.87 5.49
C ILE A 399 -3.15 -22.21 5.09
N GLY A 400 -2.59 -23.31 5.65
CA GLY A 400 -1.22 -23.75 5.39
C GLY A 400 -0.99 -24.30 3.98
N SER A 401 -2.05 -24.56 3.20
CA SER A 401 -1.93 -25.03 1.81
C SER A 401 -1.55 -23.93 0.81
N GLY A 402 -1.49 -22.67 1.25
CA GLY A 402 -1.19 -21.51 0.42
C GLY A 402 -2.42 -21.00 -0.33
N THR A 403 -3.51 -20.74 0.40
CA THR A 403 -4.68 -20.04 -0.16
C THR A 403 -4.31 -18.63 -0.61
N ASP A 404 -5.05 -18.12 -1.61
CA ASP A 404 -4.93 -16.74 -2.07
C ASP A 404 -5.43 -15.73 -1.02
N GLN A 405 -5.49 -14.45 -1.40
CA GLN A 405 -5.94 -13.39 -0.49
C GLN A 405 -7.38 -13.61 0.01
N TYR A 406 -8.29 -14.02 -0.88
CA TYR A 406 -9.69 -14.25 -0.53
C TYR A 406 -9.86 -15.41 0.45
N GLY A 407 -9.15 -16.52 0.24
CA GLY A 407 -9.14 -17.63 1.18
C GLY A 407 -8.60 -17.24 2.56
N ARG A 408 -7.58 -16.37 2.62
CA ARG A 408 -7.06 -15.85 3.90
C ARG A 408 -8.08 -14.97 4.61
N GLU A 409 -8.76 -14.09 3.91
CA GLU A 409 -9.81 -13.23 4.48
C GLU A 409 -10.99 -14.05 5.01
N ALA A 410 -11.43 -15.06 4.24
CA ALA A 410 -12.50 -15.97 4.67
C ALA A 410 -12.09 -16.81 5.89
N ALA A 411 -10.86 -17.32 5.92
CA ALA A 411 -10.33 -18.05 7.08
C ALA A 411 -10.26 -17.16 8.33
N PHE A 412 -9.76 -15.92 8.20
CA PHE A 412 -9.72 -14.95 9.29
C PHE A 412 -11.13 -14.64 9.82
N ALA A 413 -12.10 -14.39 8.92
CA ALA A 413 -13.48 -14.11 9.29
C ALA A 413 -14.12 -15.30 10.02
N ALA A 414 -13.91 -16.51 9.51
CA ALA A 414 -14.44 -17.73 10.10
C ALA A 414 -13.87 -17.99 11.50
N LEU A 415 -12.54 -17.94 11.65
CA LEU A 415 -11.86 -18.17 12.92
C LEU A 415 -12.19 -17.09 13.95
N SER A 416 -12.29 -15.82 13.54
CA SER A 416 -12.68 -14.73 14.43
C SER A 416 -14.10 -14.88 14.93
N LYS A 417 -15.03 -15.32 14.06
CA LYS A 417 -16.40 -15.64 14.46
C LYS A 417 -16.48 -16.80 15.43
N MET A 418 -15.66 -17.85 15.22
CA MET A 418 -15.60 -19.00 16.12
C MET A 418 -15.14 -18.62 17.55
N GLY A 419 -14.44 -17.49 17.73
CA GLY A 419 -14.16 -16.92 19.05
C GLY A 419 -13.10 -17.67 19.86
N GLU A 420 -13.25 -17.68 21.18
CA GLU A 420 -12.38 -18.38 22.14
C GLU A 420 -12.05 -19.84 21.76
N PRO A 421 -12.99 -20.68 21.28
CA PRO A 421 -12.70 -22.04 20.82
C PRO A 421 -11.58 -22.19 19.79
N ALA A 422 -11.34 -21.16 18.95
CA ALA A 422 -10.27 -21.21 17.95
C ALA A 422 -8.87 -21.00 18.55
N VAL A 423 -8.76 -20.37 19.72
CA VAL A 423 -7.48 -19.93 20.31
C VAL A 423 -6.49 -21.08 20.44
N GLY A 424 -6.89 -22.17 21.08
CA GLY A 424 -5.99 -23.29 21.36
C GLY A 424 -5.42 -23.94 20.09
N ALA A 425 -6.18 -23.95 19.01
CA ALA A 425 -5.74 -24.50 17.72
C ALA A 425 -4.75 -23.56 16.99
N LEU A 426 -4.79 -22.27 17.29
CA LEU A 426 -3.93 -21.24 16.67
C LEU A 426 -2.60 -21.04 17.41
N LEU A 427 -2.53 -21.32 18.71
CA LEU A 427 -1.29 -21.13 19.49
C LEU A 427 -0.05 -21.83 18.89
N PRO A 428 -0.13 -23.11 18.44
CA PRO A 428 1.04 -23.78 17.86
C PRO A 428 1.55 -23.12 16.58
N LEU A 429 0.68 -22.41 15.86
CA LEU A 429 1.03 -21.75 14.62
C LEU A 429 1.93 -20.53 14.83
N LEU A 430 1.89 -19.88 15.99
CA LEU A 430 2.75 -18.72 16.30
C LEU A 430 4.25 -19.06 16.24
N SER A 431 4.60 -20.30 16.60
CA SER A 431 5.97 -20.85 16.51
C SER A 431 6.24 -21.64 15.22
N GLY A 432 5.28 -21.67 14.29
CA GLY A 432 5.40 -22.43 13.04
C GLY A 432 6.38 -21.80 12.04
N THR A 433 6.85 -22.58 11.06
CA THR A 433 7.75 -22.09 10.00
C THR A 433 7.02 -21.34 8.88
N ASP A 434 5.73 -21.62 8.67
CA ASP A 434 4.90 -20.93 7.68
C ASP A 434 4.55 -19.51 8.15
N ARG A 435 5.10 -18.52 7.42
CA ARG A 435 4.88 -17.09 7.69
C ARG A 435 3.41 -16.70 7.58
N ASN A 436 2.67 -17.23 6.62
CA ASN A 436 1.25 -16.88 6.43
C ASN A 436 0.41 -17.42 7.57
N ALA A 437 0.67 -18.66 8.00
CA ALA A 437 -0.01 -19.26 9.15
C ALA A 437 0.33 -18.53 10.45
N ARG A 438 1.61 -18.15 10.67
CA ARG A 438 2.01 -17.30 11.82
C ARG A 438 1.24 -15.99 11.84
N GLN A 439 1.21 -15.28 10.71
CA GLN A 439 0.50 -14.01 10.58
C GLN A 439 -1.00 -14.15 10.80
N MET A 440 -1.62 -15.22 10.29
CA MET A 440 -3.04 -15.49 10.53
C MET A 440 -3.34 -15.74 12.01
N ALA A 441 -2.52 -16.53 12.69
CA ALA A 441 -2.64 -16.76 14.13
C ALA A 441 -2.49 -15.44 14.91
N TRP A 442 -1.49 -14.63 14.57
CA TRP A 442 -1.32 -13.29 15.15
C TRP A 442 -2.55 -12.40 14.96
N ASP A 443 -3.10 -12.36 13.75
CA ASP A 443 -4.26 -11.54 13.40
C ASP A 443 -5.50 -11.98 14.19
N VAL A 444 -5.83 -13.27 14.17
CA VAL A 444 -7.03 -13.80 14.84
C VAL A 444 -6.90 -13.67 16.36
N LEU A 445 -5.76 -14.04 16.96
CA LEU A 445 -5.57 -13.93 18.42
C LEU A 445 -5.66 -12.49 18.92
N SER A 446 -5.34 -11.51 18.06
CA SER A 446 -5.52 -10.09 18.38
C SER A 446 -6.97 -9.61 18.24
N SER A 447 -7.73 -10.24 17.35
CA SER A 447 -9.18 -10.04 17.22
C SER A 447 -9.92 -10.61 18.43
N VAL A 448 -9.56 -11.81 18.87
CA VAL A 448 -10.16 -12.54 20.01
C VAL A 448 -9.17 -12.69 21.18
N PRO A 449 -8.77 -11.58 21.83
CA PRO A 449 -7.69 -11.60 22.82
C PRO A 449 -8.12 -12.32 24.10
N THR A 450 -7.52 -13.47 24.34
CA THR A 450 -7.57 -14.20 25.62
C THR A 450 -6.24 -14.05 26.34
N HIS A 451 -6.22 -14.25 27.67
CA HIS A 451 -4.97 -14.19 28.42
C HIS A 451 -3.92 -15.20 27.92
N GLU A 452 -4.36 -16.37 27.42
CA GLU A 452 -3.46 -17.38 26.84
C GLU A 452 -2.91 -16.92 25.49
N GLY A 453 -3.76 -16.39 24.60
CA GLY A 453 -3.36 -15.85 23.31
C GLY A 453 -2.37 -14.70 23.43
N VAL A 454 -2.67 -13.72 24.31
CA VAL A 454 -1.78 -12.57 24.57
C VAL A 454 -0.44 -13.01 25.13
N ARG A 455 -0.42 -13.97 26.07
CA ARG A 455 0.83 -14.50 26.62
C ARG A 455 1.68 -15.16 25.54
N ALA A 456 1.07 -15.94 24.65
CA ALA A 456 1.77 -16.60 23.56
C ALA A 456 2.31 -15.57 22.55
N GLN A 457 1.53 -14.54 22.21
CA GLN A 457 1.97 -13.44 21.35
C GLN A 457 3.14 -12.66 21.97
N LEU A 458 3.11 -12.37 23.27
CA LEU A 458 4.23 -11.72 23.97
C LEU A 458 5.53 -12.52 23.90
N ALA A 459 5.45 -13.85 23.90
CA ALA A 459 6.63 -14.70 23.80
C ALA A 459 7.35 -14.57 22.45
N CYS A 460 6.64 -14.18 21.38
CA CYS A 460 7.20 -13.99 20.03
C CYS A 460 7.08 -12.57 19.48
N VAL A 461 6.69 -11.58 20.29
CA VAL A 461 6.42 -10.19 19.83
C VAL A 461 7.64 -9.53 19.20
N SER A 462 8.84 -9.78 19.73
CA SER A 462 10.08 -9.21 19.19
C SER A 462 10.37 -9.72 17.77
N GLU A 463 10.11 -11.00 17.50
CA GLU A 463 10.30 -11.60 16.19
C GLU A 463 9.24 -11.09 15.20
N ALA A 464 7.97 -11.09 15.62
CA ALA A 464 6.86 -10.56 14.81
C ALA A 464 7.07 -9.08 14.44
N TYR A 465 7.49 -8.27 15.41
CA TYR A 465 7.79 -6.85 15.19
C TYR A 465 8.96 -6.63 14.23
N LEU A 466 10.01 -7.46 14.28
CA LEU A 466 11.13 -7.38 13.34
C LEU A 466 10.73 -7.79 11.91
N GLU A 467 9.81 -8.75 11.77
CA GLU A 467 9.28 -9.15 10.47
C GLU A 467 8.42 -8.04 9.85
N ASP A 468 7.43 -7.54 10.60
CA ASP A 468 6.42 -6.58 10.13
C ASP A 468 5.98 -5.63 11.28
N PRO A 469 6.68 -4.49 11.47
CA PRO A 469 6.39 -3.55 12.55
C PRO A 469 4.98 -2.97 12.51
N GLU A 470 4.54 -2.48 11.34
CA GLU A 470 3.25 -1.81 11.14
C GLU A 470 2.11 -2.76 11.50
N ARG A 471 2.09 -3.95 10.89
CA ARG A 471 1.06 -4.96 11.18
C ARG A 471 1.08 -5.41 12.63
N THR A 472 2.26 -5.63 13.21
CA THR A 472 2.37 -6.05 14.62
C THR A 472 1.80 -4.99 15.55
N LEU A 473 2.11 -3.71 15.33
CA LEU A 473 1.57 -2.60 16.13
C LEU A 473 0.05 -2.45 15.94
N ASP A 474 -0.46 -2.60 14.72
CA ASP A 474 -1.91 -2.65 14.46
C ASP A 474 -2.59 -3.78 15.23
N ARG A 475 -1.98 -4.96 15.28
CA ARG A 475 -2.50 -6.11 16.02
C ARG A 475 -2.45 -5.92 17.53
N ILE A 476 -1.39 -5.29 18.04
CA ILE A 476 -1.31 -4.87 19.45
C ILE A 476 -2.43 -3.88 19.78
N ARG A 477 -2.61 -2.82 18.97
CA ARG A 477 -3.71 -1.85 19.12
C ARG A 477 -5.07 -2.52 19.05
N LEU A 478 -5.25 -3.45 18.11
CA LEU A 478 -6.47 -4.23 17.99
C LEU A 478 -6.70 -5.01 19.29
N SER A 479 -5.76 -5.80 19.80
CA SER A 479 -5.97 -6.55 21.05
C SER A 479 -6.30 -5.64 22.25
N GLY A 480 -5.70 -4.45 22.30
CA GLY A 480 -5.77 -3.54 23.45
C GLY A 480 -5.05 -4.07 24.69
N ALA A 481 -4.28 -5.16 24.59
CA ALA A 481 -3.71 -5.81 25.76
C ALA A 481 -2.60 -4.95 26.38
N GLY A 482 -2.77 -4.61 27.67
CA GLY A 482 -1.84 -3.74 28.40
C GLY A 482 -0.49 -4.40 28.64
N GLU A 483 -0.43 -5.73 28.55
CA GLU A 483 0.79 -6.52 28.69
C GLU A 483 1.84 -6.21 27.61
N PHE A 484 1.45 -5.59 26.48
CA PHE A 484 2.40 -5.11 25.45
C PHE A 484 3.05 -3.76 25.79
N LEU A 485 2.55 -3.01 26.79
CA LEU A 485 3.09 -1.69 27.14
C LEU A 485 4.61 -1.69 27.39
N PRO A 486 5.19 -2.61 28.18
CA PRO A 486 6.64 -2.61 28.41
C PRO A 486 7.47 -2.77 27.14
N PHE A 487 6.96 -3.57 26.18
CA PHE A 487 7.61 -3.75 24.88
C PHE A 487 7.55 -2.45 24.06
N VAL A 488 6.36 -1.88 23.89
CA VAL A 488 6.17 -0.65 23.10
C VAL A 488 6.94 0.53 23.69
N GLU A 489 6.97 0.67 25.02
CA GLU A 489 7.73 1.70 25.72
C GLU A 489 9.25 1.58 25.52
N ALA A 490 9.77 0.35 25.44
CA ALA A 490 11.18 0.09 25.21
C ALA A 490 11.60 0.40 23.75
N GLU A 491 10.70 0.15 22.80
CA GLU A 491 10.95 0.37 21.37
C GLU A 491 10.74 1.82 20.93
N TYR A 492 9.85 2.57 21.60
CA TYR A 492 9.51 3.95 21.23
C TYR A 492 10.73 4.88 21.20
N ARG A 493 10.83 5.65 20.12
CA ARG A 493 11.78 6.77 19.95
C ARG A 493 11.00 7.98 19.39
N PRO A 494 11.44 9.23 19.67
CA PRO A 494 10.79 10.41 19.10
C PRO A 494 10.73 10.36 17.57
N GLY A 495 9.61 10.79 17.00
CA GLY A 495 9.34 10.73 15.56
C GLY A 495 8.71 9.41 15.08
N GLU A 496 8.56 8.39 15.94
CA GLU A 496 7.90 7.13 15.57
C GLU A 496 6.39 7.20 15.82
N MET A 497 5.64 7.57 14.77
CA MET A 497 4.20 7.81 14.86
C MET A 497 3.42 6.56 15.32
N ASP A 498 3.64 5.40 14.72
CA ASP A 498 2.84 4.20 15.01
C ASP A 498 3.12 3.62 16.40
N LEU A 499 4.39 3.61 16.83
CA LEU A 499 4.75 3.26 18.21
C LEU A 499 4.10 4.23 19.21
N GLY A 500 4.15 5.53 18.92
CA GLY A 500 3.52 6.56 19.75
C GLY A 500 2.01 6.38 19.84
N ARG A 501 1.33 6.14 18.72
CA ARG A 501 -0.12 5.85 18.67
C ARG A 501 -0.47 4.62 19.49
N THR A 502 0.29 3.53 19.35
CA THR A 502 0.06 2.31 20.15
C THR A 502 0.24 2.58 21.64
N LEU A 503 1.32 3.26 22.02
CA LEU A 503 1.60 3.57 23.42
C LEU A 503 0.51 4.45 24.05
N VAL A 504 0.09 5.49 23.33
CA VAL A 504 -0.99 6.39 23.75
C VAL A 504 -2.30 5.62 23.88
N LEU A 505 -2.70 4.83 22.87
CA LEU A 505 -3.95 4.07 22.91
C LEU A 505 -3.99 3.11 24.10
N LEU A 506 -2.97 2.24 24.24
CA LEU A 506 -2.92 1.26 25.33
C LEU A 506 -2.93 1.95 26.69
N SER A 507 -2.20 3.05 26.85
CA SER A 507 -2.18 3.78 28.12
C SER A 507 -3.56 4.33 28.50
N HIS A 508 -4.31 4.88 27.54
CA HIS A 508 -5.67 5.36 27.78
C HIS A 508 -6.64 4.22 28.09
N LEU A 509 -6.55 3.09 27.37
CA LEU A 509 -7.39 1.91 27.64
C LEU A 509 -7.21 1.36 29.05
N HIS A 510 -6.00 1.50 29.62
CA HIS A 510 -5.65 1.02 30.96
C HIS A 510 -5.58 2.12 32.02
N GLY A 511 -6.09 3.33 31.73
CA GLY A 511 -6.16 4.44 32.69
C GLY A 511 -4.80 4.97 33.18
N MET A 512 -3.74 4.78 32.39
CA MET A 512 -2.38 5.21 32.71
C MET A 512 -2.13 6.63 32.20
N HIS A 513 -1.76 7.52 33.12
CA HIS A 513 -1.43 8.92 32.82
C HIS A 513 -0.10 9.30 33.47
N ASN A 514 0.84 9.83 32.67
CA ASN A 514 2.10 10.41 33.17
C ASN A 514 2.63 11.47 32.18
N ASP A 515 3.61 12.25 32.62
CA ASP A 515 4.18 13.36 31.84
C ASP A 515 4.81 12.89 30.53
N ARG A 516 5.49 11.74 30.55
CA ARG A 516 6.11 11.12 29.37
C ARG A 516 5.06 10.79 28.30
N LEU A 517 3.92 10.20 28.67
CA LEU A 517 2.83 9.91 27.75
C LEU A 517 2.23 11.18 27.14
N THR A 518 2.20 12.27 27.91
CA THR A 518 1.74 13.58 27.42
C THR A 518 2.70 14.12 26.35
N GLU A 519 4.01 13.90 26.50
CA GLU A 519 5.01 14.25 25.48
C GLU A 519 4.87 13.39 24.23
N VAL A 520 4.67 12.07 24.39
CA VAL A 520 4.43 11.16 23.26
C VAL A 520 3.17 11.56 22.49
N ALA A 521 2.07 11.85 23.19
CA ALA A 521 0.83 12.30 22.56
C ALA A 521 1.01 13.62 21.79
N ARG A 522 1.83 14.55 22.30
CA ARG A 522 2.19 15.78 21.57
C ARG A 522 3.02 15.49 20.32
N ASP A 523 3.97 14.56 20.40
CA ASP A 523 4.78 14.16 19.25
C ASP A 523 3.92 13.50 18.15
N VAL A 524 3.02 12.58 18.52
CA VAL A 524 2.07 11.96 17.59
C VAL A 524 1.22 13.01 16.89
N LYS A 525 0.60 13.93 17.64
CA LYS A 525 -0.23 15.01 17.06
C LYS A 525 0.56 15.88 16.09
N ARG A 526 1.82 16.18 16.39
CA ARG A 526 2.72 16.93 15.51
C ARG A 526 2.98 16.17 14.20
N LEU A 527 3.26 14.87 14.28
CA LEU A 527 3.51 14.02 13.11
C LEU A 527 2.25 13.86 12.24
N GLU A 528 1.08 13.71 12.85
CA GLU A 528 -0.21 13.63 12.15
C GLU A 528 -0.52 14.91 11.38
N ALA A 529 -0.30 16.08 12.00
CA ALA A 529 -0.46 17.36 11.33
C ALA A 529 0.49 17.49 10.12
N GLN A 530 1.75 17.09 10.28
CA GLN A 530 2.73 17.08 9.19
C GLN A 530 2.37 16.12 8.05
N ALA A 531 1.79 14.96 8.36
CA ALA A 531 1.35 13.99 7.35
C ALA A 531 0.15 14.51 6.53
N LEU A 532 -0.70 15.35 7.13
CA LEU A 532 -1.85 15.96 6.46
C LEU A 532 -1.43 17.13 5.55
N GLU A 533 -0.34 17.81 5.89
CA GLU A 533 0.23 18.91 5.10
C GLU A 533 0.82 18.41 3.78
N ARG A 534 0.00 18.33 2.73
CA ARG A 534 0.44 18.03 1.36
C ARG A 534 1.27 19.17 0.79
N HIS A 535 2.58 19.07 0.95
CA HIS A 535 3.53 19.94 0.27
C HIS A 535 3.80 19.40 -1.13
N GLU A 536 3.65 20.26 -2.14
CA GLU A 536 4.05 19.93 -3.52
C GLU A 536 5.54 19.57 -3.58
N TRP A 537 6.36 20.32 -2.85
CA TRP A 537 7.82 20.18 -2.73
C TRP A 537 8.26 20.12 -1.27
N PRO A 538 8.36 18.93 -0.65
CA PRO A 538 8.85 18.79 0.72
C PRO A 538 10.31 19.25 0.86
N ARG A 539 10.70 19.68 2.07
CA ARG A 539 12.09 20.06 2.41
C ARG A 539 12.93 18.93 3.02
N SER A 540 12.28 17.81 3.36
CA SER A 540 12.89 16.58 3.83
C SER A 540 11.98 15.41 3.51
N PHE A 541 12.54 14.20 3.46
CA PHE A 541 11.79 12.96 3.34
C PHE A 541 11.92 12.15 4.62
N SER A 542 10.77 11.80 5.20
CA SER A 542 10.71 10.78 6.24
C SER A 542 10.91 9.40 5.61
N LEU A 543 12.05 8.77 5.83
CA LEU A 543 12.35 7.42 5.31
C LEU A 543 12.45 6.43 6.47
N GLU A 544 11.75 5.30 6.36
CA GLU A 544 11.95 4.16 7.24
C GLU A 544 13.26 3.45 6.87
N LEU A 545 14.25 3.47 7.76
CA LEU A 545 15.55 2.85 7.53
C LEU A 545 15.81 1.75 8.56
N SER A 546 16.41 0.65 8.11
CA SER A 546 16.81 -0.48 8.94
C SER A 546 18.28 -0.35 9.36
N CYS A 547 18.59 -0.52 10.64
CA CYS A 547 19.98 -0.53 11.09
C CYS A 547 20.64 -1.89 10.83
N THR A 548 21.79 -1.92 10.17
CA THR A 548 22.52 -3.17 9.89
C THR A 548 23.16 -3.81 11.12
N GLN A 549 23.32 -3.05 12.22
CA GLN A 549 23.88 -3.55 13.48
C GLN A 549 22.81 -4.13 14.41
N CYS A 550 21.75 -3.37 14.71
CA CYS A 550 20.71 -3.81 15.65
C CYS A 550 19.43 -4.34 14.98
N ARG A 551 19.33 -4.27 13.65
CA ARG A 551 18.18 -4.69 12.82
C ARG A 551 16.85 -3.97 13.11
N LYS A 552 16.86 -2.97 14.00
CA LYS A 552 15.69 -2.12 14.28
C LYS A 552 15.44 -1.13 13.15
N ARG A 553 14.17 -0.84 12.91
CA ARG A 553 13.69 0.10 11.88
C ARG A 553 13.10 1.33 12.56
N TYR A 554 13.39 2.49 11.99
CA TYR A 554 12.93 3.80 12.49
C TYR A 554 12.79 4.78 11.33
N HIS A 555 12.00 5.83 11.55
CA HIS A 555 11.81 6.92 10.59
C HIS A 555 12.85 8.03 10.78
N TYR A 556 13.52 8.41 9.69
CA TYR A 556 14.53 9.47 9.68
C TYR A 556 14.14 10.55 8.66
N GLU A 557 14.24 11.81 9.07
CA GLU A 557 14.12 12.94 8.16
C GLU A 557 15.42 13.12 7.39
N VAL A 558 15.41 12.80 6.11
CA VAL A 558 16.55 12.94 5.20
C VAL A 558 16.40 14.18 4.34
N ARG A 559 17.41 15.05 4.36
CA ARG A 559 17.38 16.38 3.73
C ARG A 559 18.10 16.42 2.39
N GLU A 560 19.04 15.53 2.14
CA GLU A 560 19.75 15.45 0.86
C GLU A 560 19.93 13.98 0.42
N ILE A 561 19.39 13.67 -0.76
CA ILE A 561 19.41 12.34 -1.37
C ILE A 561 19.94 12.49 -2.79
N HIS A 562 21.08 11.88 -3.08
CA HIS A 562 21.57 11.82 -4.45
C HIS A 562 21.00 10.59 -5.15
N MET A 563 20.40 10.81 -6.31
CA MET A 563 19.88 9.76 -7.17
C MET A 563 20.77 9.61 -8.40
N HIS A 564 21.32 8.42 -8.55
CA HIS A 564 22.13 8.01 -9.69
C HIS A 564 21.32 7.12 -10.64
N PRO A 565 21.73 7.01 -11.91
CA PRO A 565 21.12 6.09 -12.85
C PRO A 565 21.11 4.65 -12.30
N PRO A 566 19.99 3.92 -12.41
CA PRO A 566 19.91 2.54 -11.99
C PRO A 566 20.77 1.64 -12.89
N GLU A 567 21.13 0.46 -12.39
CA GLU A 567 21.82 -0.56 -13.19
C GLU A 567 20.87 -1.13 -14.27
N GLY A 568 21.43 -1.41 -15.46
CA GLY A 568 20.70 -2.00 -16.57
C GLY A 568 20.11 -3.36 -16.20
N PRO A 569 18.99 -3.79 -16.83
CA PRO A 569 18.31 -5.04 -16.48
C PRO A 569 19.20 -6.29 -16.65
N GLU A 570 20.21 -6.25 -17.51
CA GLU A 570 21.15 -7.35 -17.77
C GLU A 570 22.15 -7.58 -16.62
N ASP A 571 22.39 -6.58 -15.78
CA ASP A 571 23.36 -6.61 -14.68
C ASP A 571 22.74 -6.77 -13.28
N ARG A 572 21.40 -6.86 -13.18
CA ARG A 572 20.64 -7.05 -11.92
C ARG A 572 20.74 -8.48 -11.38
N ALA A 573 21.95 -9.03 -11.31
CA ALA A 573 22.16 -10.36 -10.76
C ALA A 573 22.06 -10.35 -9.23
N GLY A 574 20.89 -10.72 -8.71
CA GLY A 574 20.79 -11.61 -7.54
C GLY A 574 21.05 -11.09 -6.13
N ASP A 575 21.13 -9.78 -5.86
CA ASP A 575 21.27 -9.28 -4.49
C ASP A 575 19.91 -8.84 -3.92
N ASP A 576 19.35 -9.65 -3.02
CA ASP A 576 18.21 -9.33 -2.13
C ASP A 576 18.61 -8.34 -1.01
N ASP A 577 19.68 -7.54 -1.19
CA ASP A 577 20.11 -6.58 -0.20
C ASP A 577 19.43 -5.21 -0.38
N PHE A 578 19.31 -4.47 0.71
CA PHE A 578 18.66 -3.16 0.73
C PHE A 578 19.69 -2.04 0.93
N VAL A 579 20.94 -2.24 0.50
CA VAL A 579 21.99 -1.23 0.66
C VAL A 579 21.71 -0.05 -0.29
N PRO A 580 21.58 1.21 0.19
CA PRO A 580 21.06 2.31 -0.62
C PRO A 580 21.71 2.49 -2.00
N PHE A 581 23.04 2.41 -2.07
CA PHE A 581 23.77 2.69 -3.31
C PHE A 581 23.67 1.57 -4.36
N HIS A 582 23.35 0.34 -3.95
CA HIS A 582 23.03 -0.74 -4.88
C HIS A 582 21.74 -0.44 -5.65
N HIS A 583 20.85 0.35 -5.06
CA HIS A 583 19.59 0.82 -5.65
C HIS A 583 19.71 2.21 -6.29
N GLY A 584 20.94 2.74 -6.46
CA GLY A 584 21.18 4.05 -7.08
C GLY A 584 20.96 5.25 -6.15
N PHE A 585 20.80 5.03 -4.83
CA PHE A 585 20.56 6.10 -3.87
C PHE A 585 21.78 6.34 -2.95
N VAL A 586 22.08 7.60 -2.66
CA VAL A 586 23.04 7.99 -1.63
C VAL A 586 22.38 8.97 -0.67
N LEU A 587 22.19 8.54 0.58
CA LEU A 587 21.71 9.39 1.66
C LEU A 587 22.90 10.23 2.16
N ARG A 588 22.87 11.56 1.96
CA ARG A 588 24.04 12.42 2.26
C ARG A 588 24.14 12.81 3.72
N ASP A 589 23.01 12.86 4.40
CA ASP A 589 22.92 13.10 5.84
C ASP A 589 23.68 12.01 6.62
N ASP A 590 24.27 12.37 7.76
CA ASP A 590 24.83 11.39 8.69
C ASP A 590 23.70 10.83 9.58
N ILE A 591 23.33 9.58 9.31
CA ILE A 591 22.21 8.92 10.00
C ILE A 591 22.76 8.16 11.21
N GLN A 592 22.37 8.56 12.41
CA GLN A 592 22.67 7.83 13.64
C GLN A 592 21.47 6.99 14.07
N CYS A 593 21.68 5.70 14.29
CA CYS A 593 20.61 4.80 14.72
C CYS A 593 20.03 5.26 16.08
N LYS A 594 18.71 5.45 16.14
CA LYS A 594 18.00 5.84 17.37
C LYS A 594 18.10 4.82 18.52
N ASN A 595 18.53 3.60 18.23
CA ASN A 595 18.67 2.53 19.22
C ASN A 595 20.12 2.27 19.65
N CYS A 596 21.01 1.91 18.71
CA CYS A 596 22.40 1.56 19.05
C CYS A 596 23.43 2.66 18.75
N ALA A 597 23.00 3.84 18.30
CA ALA A 597 23.86 4.97 17.92
C ALA A 597 24.88 4.68 16.79
N ALA A 598 24.74 3.57 16.06
CA ALA A 598 25.55 3.30 14.89
C ALA A 598 25.35 4.38 13.80
N THR A 599 26.44 4.95 13.32
CA THR A 599 26.42 5.96 12.24
C THR A 599 26.48 5.29 10.87
N ASN A 600 25.61 5.71 9.95
CA ASN A 600 25.55 5.32 8.53
C ASN A 600 25.45 3.80 8.27
N ALA A 601 25.19 3.02 9.32
CA ALA A 601 24.96 1.58 9.26
C ALA A 601 23.48 1.30 8.96
N VAL A 602 23.01 1.77 7.80
CA VAL A 602 21.60 1.74 7.41
C VAL A 602 21.36 1.05 6.06
N GLU A 603 20.25 0.35 5.99
CA GLU A 603 19.65 -0.23 4.79
C GLU A 603 18.29 0.42 4.55
N LEU A 604 17.89 0.51 3.28
CA LEU A 604 16.52 0.85 2.89
C LEU A 604 15.57 -0.26 3.37
N THR A 605 14.31 0.09 3.50
CA THR A 605 13.19 -0.83 3.67
C THR A 605 12.38 -0.88 2.37
N PRO A 606 11.57 -1.93 2.12
CA PRO A 606 10.63 -1.94 0.99
C PRO A 606 9.81 -0.64 0.90
N SER A 607 9.26 -0.19 2.03
CA SER A 607 8.47 1.06 2.12
C SER A 607 9.27 2.30 1.71
N SER A 608 10.52 2.44 2.20
CA SER A 608 11.36 3.58 1.80
C SER A 608 11.79 3.54 0.34
N ARG A 609 12.04 2.34 -0.22
CA ARG A 609 12.38 2.16 -1.62
C ARG A 609 11.20 2.57 -2.51
N ASP A 610 10.01 2.06 -2.20
CA ASP A 610 8.80 2.35 -2.97
C ASP A 610 8.47 3.86 -2.92
N ARG A 611 8.65 4.51 -1.76
CA ARG A 611 8.55 5.97 -1.61
C ARG A 611 9.54 6.71 -2.52
N LEU A 612 10.82 6.33 -2.52
CA LEU A 612 11.84 6.96 -3.37
C LEU A 612 11.59 6.72 -4.86
N SER A 613 11.14 5.52 -5.24
CA SER A 613 10.76 5.20 -6.62
C SER A 613 9.56 6.02 -7.09
N ALA A 614 8.55 6.22 -6.23
CA ALA A 614 7.41 7.07 -6.55
C ALA A 614 7.83 8.54 -6.76
N GLU A 615 8.72 9.06 -5.92
CA GLU A 615 9.27 10.41 -6.11
C GLU A 615 10.07 10.54 -7.41
N PHE A 616 10.83 9.51 -7.79
CA PHE A 616 11.52 9.50 -9.07
C PHE A 616 10.56 9.62 -10.26
N ILE A 617 9.47 8.85 -10.26
CA ILE A 617 8.42 8.94 -11.29
C ILE A 617 7.83 10.35 -11.33
N ARG A 618 7.58 10.96 -10.16
CA ARG A 618 7.10 12.35 -10.07
C ARG A 618 8.10 13.32 -10.69
N ILE A 619 9.38 13.21 -10.37
CA ILE A 619 10.44 14.07 -10.92
C ILE A 619 10.49 13.97 -12.44
N LEU A 620 10.45 12.74 -12.99
CA LEU A 620 10.42 12.53 -14.44
C LEU A 620 9.17 13.13 -15.10
N ALA A 621 8.01 13.02 -14.46
CA ALA A 621 6.78 13.63 -14.94
C ALA A 621 6.88 15.18 -14.98
N HIS A 622 7.43 15.80 -13.93
CA HIS A 622 7.65 17.25 -13.89
C HIS A 622 8.68 17.72 -14.92
N ALA A 623 9.76 16.96 -15.11
CA ALA A 623 10.78 17.25 -16.12
C ALA A 623 10.20 17.24 -17.54
N ARG A 624 9.37 16.22 -17.87
CA ARG A 624 8.63 16.16 -19.14
C ARG A 624 7.63 17.30 -19.30
N GLY A 625 7.02 17.74 -18.20
CA GLY A 625 6.12 18.89 -18.15
C GLY A 625 6.81 20.26 -18.12
N GLY A 626 8.15 20.32 -18.21
CA GLY A 626 8.92 21.58 -18.21
C GLY A 626 8.96 22.32 -16.85
N THR A 627 8.51 21.69 -15.76
CA THR A 627 8.52 22.29 -14.42
C THR A 627 9.89 22.09 -13.77
N LYS A 628 10.53 23.18 -13.31
CA LYS A 628 11.83 23.12 -12.62
C LYS A 628 11.65 22.92 -11.13
N MET A 629 12.43 22.01 -10.58
CA MET A 629 12.43 21.71 -9.15
C MET A 629 13.07 22.86 -8.34
N PRO A 630 12.54 23.18 -7.16
CA PRO A 630 13.16 24.15 -6.26
C PRO A 630 14.52 23.68 -5.78
N ALA A 631 15.46 24.62 -5.57
CA ALA A 631 16.77 24.31 -5.00
C ALA A 631 16.71 23.75 -3.56
N SER A 632 15.57 23.96 -2.86
CA SER A 632 15.32 23.42 -1.52
C SER A 632 14.79 21.99 -1.51
N TYR A 633 14.62 21.37 -2.67
CA TYR A 633 14.11 20.00 -2.75
C TYR A 633 15.21 18.98 -2.42
N PRO A 634 14.94 17.96 -1.57
CA PRO A 634 15.97 17.04 -1.09
C PRO A 634 16.67 16.18 -2.13
N ILE A 635 16.03 15.90 -3.27
CA ILE A 635 16.58 14.96 -4.26
C ILE A 635 17.42 15.71 -5.29
N VAL A 636 18.66 15.24 -5.45
CA VAL A 636 19.62 15.74 -6.42
C VAL A 636 19.92 14.65 -7.44
N LEU A 637 19.56 14.88 -8.70
CA LEU A 637 19.91 13.99 -9.81
C LEU A 637 21.40 14.16 -10.13
N THR A 638 22.18 13.08 -9.99
CA THR A 638 23.63 13.06 -10.24
C THR A 638 23.98 12.08 -11.35
N ASN A 639 24.92 12.42 -12.23
CA ASN A 639 25.39 11.56 -13.34
C ASN A 639 24.31 11.17 -14.37
N TRP A 640 23.26 11.98 -14.49
CA TRP A 640 22.27 11.86 -15.56
C TRP A 640 22.77 12.64 -16.79
N SER A 641 23.14 11.95 -17.86
CA SER A 641 23.37 12.52 -19.20
C SER A 641 22.11 12.48 -20.06
N ASP A 642 22.01 13.36 -21.06
CA ASP A 642 20.92 13.32 -22.06
C ASP A 642 21.01 12.08 -23.00
N ASP A 643 22.16 11.39 -23.00
CA ASP A 643 22.45 10.21 -23.79
C ASP A 643 22.31 8.95 -22.90
N GLN A 644 21.32 8.10 -23.18
CA GLN A 644 20.98 6.92 -22.36
C GLN A 644 22.11 5.88 -22.34
N ASP A 645 22.97 5.85 -23.37
CA ASP A 645 24.08 4.90 -23.51
C ASP A 645 25.35 5.27 -22.71
N LYS A 646 25.34 6.40 -21.97
CA LYS A 646 26.50 6.89 -21.21
C LYS A 646 26.30 6.98 -19.70
N HIS A 647 25.16 6.55 -19.18
CA HIS A 647 24.93 6.56 -17.74
C HIS A 647 25.84 5.54 -17.03
N THR A 648 26.64 5.99 -16.08
CA THR A 648 27.44 5.10 -15.22
C THR A 648 26.73 4.91 -13.89
N SER A 649 26.39 3.66 -13.56
CA SER A 649 25.76 3.33 -12.27
C SER A 649 26.79 3.32 -11.13
N LEU A 650 26.34 3.46 -9.88
CA LEU A 650 27.22 3.36 -8.71
C LEU A 650 27.89 2.00 -8.58
N ARG A 651 27.20 0.92 -8.99
CA ARG A 651 27.75 -0.45 -9.03
C ARG A 651 28.84 -0.60 -10.08
N GLN A 652 28.66 -0.01 -11.26
CA GLN A 652 29.72 0.01 -12.28
C GLN A 652 30.96 0.74 -11.76
N ILE A 653 30.77 1.90 -11.11
CA ILE A 653 31.87 2.64 -10.47
C ILE A 653 32.57 1.78 -9.41
N GLU A 654 31.82 1.05 -8.58
CA GLU A 654 32.39 0.13 -7.59
C GLU A 654 33.26 -0.95 -8.26
N ARG A 655 32.74 -1.63 -9.29
CA ARG A 655 33.46 -2.69 -10.04
C ARG A 655 34.76 -2.16 -10.65
N GLU A 656 34.71 -0.99 -11.28
CA GLU A 656 35.90 -0.36 -11.90
C GLU A 656 36.97 -0.01 -10.85
N ARG A 657 36.54 0.49 -9.68
CA ARG A 657 37.46 0.86 -8.60
C ARG A 657 38.09 -0.38 -7.93
N LEU A 658 37.32 -1.45 -7.74
CA LEU A 658 37.83 -2.71 -7.22
C LEU A 658 38.80 -3.38 -8.21
N LYS A 659 38.47 -3.40 -9.50
CA LYS A 659 39.38 -3.88 -10.56
C LYS A 659 40.71 -3.13 -10.57
N ALA A 660 40.70 -1.82 -10.34
CA ALA A 660 41.93 -1.02 -10.23
C ALA A 660 42.80 -1.42 -9.03
N ILE A 661 42.22 -1.92 -7.93
CA ILE A 661 42.98 -2.50 -6.81
C ILE A 661 43.58 -3.84 -7.22
N ASP A 662 42.81 -4.70 -7.90
CA ASP A 662 43.30 -6.02 -8.33
C ASP A 662 44.46 -5.92 -9.31
N GLU A 663 44.41 -4.97 -10.24
CA GLU A 663 45.49 -4.70 -11.20
C GLU A 663 46.71 -4.05 -10.53
N HIS A 664 46.50 -3.25 -9.48
CA HIS A 664 47.53 -2.43 -8.86
C HIS A 664 47.46 -2.39 -7.31
N PRO A 665 47.65 -3.53 -6.62
CA PRO A 665 47.39 -3.63 -5.18
C PRO A 665 48.35 -2.82 -4.31
N SER A 666 49.52 -2.43 -4.84
CA SER A 666 50.55 -1.65 -4.15
C SER A 666 50.47 -0.14 -4.40
N LYS A 667 49.52 0.36 -5.20
CA LYS A 667 49.37 1.80 -5.48
C LYS A 667 48.43 2.46 -4.45
N PRO A 668 48.89 3.43 -3.63
CA PRO A 668 48.01 4.16 -2.69
C PRO A 668 46.81 4.81 -3.37
N ALA A 669 46.97 5.32 -4.59
CA ALA A 669 45.90 5.97 -5.36
C ALA A 669 44.71 5.05 -5.67
N ALA A 670 44.93 3.74 -5.87
CA ALA A 670 43.86 2.79 -6.14
C ALA A 670 42.99 2.58 -4.88
N HIS A 671 43.64 2.37 -3.73
CA HIS A 671 42.97 2.26 -2.43
C HIS A 671 42.24 3.56 -2.04
N LEU A 672 42.84 4.73 -2.31
CA LEU A 672 42.17 6.02 -2.12
C LEU A 672 40.91 6.19 -2.98
N GLY A 673 40.93 5.69 -4.22
CA GLY A 673 39.78 5.74 -5.12
C GLY A 673 38.59 4.97 -4.55
N VAL A 674 38.83 3.75 -4.05
CA VAL A 674 37.83 2.93 -3.36
C VAL A 674 37.39 3.55 -2.04
N ALA A 675 38.33 4.12 -1.28
CA ALA A 675 38.03 4.77 0.00
C ALA A 675 37.09 5.97 -0.17
N LYS A 676 37.38 6.86 -1.12
CA LYS A 676 36.52 8.02 -1.44
C LYS A 676 35.15 7.60 -1.98
N PHE A 677 35.10 6.53 -2.78
CA PHE A 677 33.82 5.98 -3.24
C PHE A 677 32.97 5.49 -2.06
N TYR A 678 33.53 4.66 -1.17
CA TYR A 678 32.79 4.16 -0.01
C TYR A 678 32.46 5.26 1.02
N GLU A 679 33.28 6.30 1.16
CA GLU A 679 32.95 7.49 1.96
C GLU A 679 31.74 8.23 1.34
N TYR A 680 31.73 8.39 0.01
CA TYR A 680 30.62 9.04 -0.68
C TYR A 680 29.30 8.28 -0.51
N VAL A 681 29.32 6.94 -0.68
CA VAL A 681 28.14 6.08 -0.50
C VAL A 681 27.85 5.72 0.96
N LYS A 682 28.50 6.40 1.92
CA LYS A 682 28.30 6.24 3.38
C LYS A 682 28.55 4.82 3.92
N GLN A 683 29.43 4.07 3.27
CA GLN A 683 29.92 2.77 3.73
C GLN A 683 31.19 2.95 4.57
N ASP A 684 31.07 3.65 5.69
CA ASP A 684 32.18 4.14 6.52
C ASP A 684 33.16 3.03 6.94
N GLY A 685 32.65 1.83 7.24
CA GLY A 685 33.48 0.67 7.59
C GLY A 685 34.38 0.19 6.44
N LYS A 686 33.86 0.18 5.20
CA LYS A 686 34.65 -0.15 4.00
C LYS A 686 35.61 0.98 3.64
N ALA A 687 35.15 2.23 3.71
CA ALA A 687 35.96 3.42 3.46
C ALA A 687 37.17 3.51 4.40
N ARG A 688 36.95 3.30 5.70
CA ARG A 688 38.01 3.32 6.72
C ARG A 688 39.08 2.27 6.47
N LYS A 689 38.69 1.04 6.11
CA LYS A 689 39.62 -0.05 5.77
C LYS A 689 40.48 0.33 4.55
N ALA A 690 39.89 0.90 3.51
CA ALA A 690 40.60 1.33 2.33
C ALA A 690 41.55 2.51 2.59
N TYR A 691 41.16 3.48 3.43
CA TYR A 691 42.03 4.57 3.85
C TYR A 691 43.22 4.10 4.69
N LEU A 692 43.00 3.20 5.64
CA LEU A 692 44.11 2.58 6.39
C LEU A 692 45.06 1.83 5.46
N ARG A 693 44.53 1.10 4.47
CA ARG A 693 45.37 0.40 3.50
C ARG A 693 46.21 1.36 2.64
N ALA A 694 45.66 2.52 2.29
CA ALA A 694 46.42 3.57 1.61
C ALA A 694 47.56 4.12 2.48
N LEU A 695 47.35 4.26 3.80
CA LEU A 695 48.39 4.68 4.75
C LEU A 695 49.46 3.62 5.02
N ASP A 696 49.10 2.34 5.02
CA ASP A 696 50.07 1.24 5.12
C ASP A 696 51.07 1.28 3.95
N LEU A 697 50.60 1.68 2.76
CA LEU A 697 51.41 1.80 1.55
C LEU A 697 52.18 3.14 1.51
N ASP A 698 51.57 4.23 1.99
CA ASP A 698 52.23 5.51 2.16
C ASP A 698 51.72 6.26 3.40
N THR A 699 52.56 6.27 4.44
CA THR A 699 52.31 6.94 5.72
C THR A 699 52.13 8.46 5.60
N HIS A 700 52.59 9.07 4.50
CA HIS A 700 52.50 10.51 4.25
C HIS A 700 51.33 10.89 3.31
N CYS A 701 50.38 9.98 3.11
CA CYS A 701 49.20 10.22 2.30
C CYS A 701 48.20 11.15 3.01
N LEU A 702 48.20 12.44 2.63
CA LEU A 702 47.37 13.47 3.28
C LEU A 702 45.87 13.21 3.12
N GLU A 703 45.45 12.70 1.95
CA GLU A 703 44.05 12.41 1.66
C GLU A 703 43.50 11.29 2.54
N ALA A 704 44.32 10.28 2.84
CA ALA A 704 43.91 9.19 3.72
C ALA A 704 43.80 9.62 5.18
N LEU A 705 44.76 10.43 5.67
CA LEU A 705 44.67 11.03 7.01
C LEU A 705 43.42 11.90 7.16
N ALA A 706 43.16 12.78 6.19
CA ALA A 706 41.98 13.62 6.20
C ALA A 706 40.67 12.82 6.09
N GLY A 707 40.64 11.75 5.29
CA GLY A 707 39.51 10.84 5.16
C GLY A 707 39.18 10.10 6.46
N LEU A 708 40.19 9.56 7.14
CA LEU A 708 40.00 8.93 8.46
C LEU A 708 39.51 9.93 9.50
N GLY A 709 40.04 11.15 9.50
CA GLY A 709 39.56 12.23 10.36
C GLY A 709 38.07 12.53 10.16
N ARG A 710 37.61 12.61 8.90
CA ARG A 710 36.18 12.82 8.59
C ARG A 710 35.29 11.66 9.04
N ILE A 711 35.69 10.42 8.76
CA ILE A 711 34.93 9.22 9.16
C ILE A 711 34.85 9.08 10.68
N ASP A 712 35.96 9.29 11.38
CA ASP A 712 35.98 9.22 12.85
C ASP A 712 35.16 10.38 13.46
N HIS A 713 35.16 11.58 12.85
CA HIS A 713 34.35 12.72 13.29
C HIS A 713 32.85 12.47 13.12
N ALA A 714 32.42 12.01 11.94
CA ALA A 714 31.03 11.63 11.67
C ALA A 714 30.55 10.49 12.60
N GLY A 715 31.46 9.57 12.95
CA GLY A 715 31.24 8.52 13.93
C GLY A 715 31.24 8.95 15.40
N GLY A 716 31.34 10.25 15.71
CA GLY A 716 31.37 10.78 17.09
C GLY A 716 32.69 10.53 17.85
N ARG A 717 33.71 9.97 17.21
CA ARG A 717 35.05 9.73 17.78
C ARG A 717 35.89 10.99 17.69
N HIS A 718 35.49 12.03 18.41
CA HIS A 718 36.05 13.38 18.25
C HIS A 718 37.55 13.46 18.58
N LYS A 719 38.06 12.65 19.51
CA LYS A 719 39.49 12.64 19.87
C LYS A 719 40.32 12.01 18.78
N GLU A 720 39.93 10.83 18.31
CA GLU A 720 40.60 10.10 17.25
C GLU A 720 40.54 10.89 15.93
N ALA A 721 39.41 11.53 15.64
CA ALA A 721 39.26 12.42 14.50
C ALA A 721 40.25 13.60 14.54
N LEU A 722 40.44 14.20 15.72
CA LEU A 722 41.41 15.27 15.92
C LEU A 722 42.84 14.75 15.71
N GLU A 723 43.20 13.58 16.25
CA GLU A 723 44.53 12.98 16.09
C GLU A 723 44.89 12.77 14.61
N TRP A 724 43.96 12.22 13.81
CA TRP A 724 44.17 12.09 12.37
C TRP A 724 44.36 13.43 11.68
N MET A 725 43.57 14.43 12.07
CA MET A 725 43.63 15.76 11.48
C MET A 725 44.88 16.52 11.89
N GLU A 726 45.40 16.33 13.11
CA GLU A 726 46.69 16.87 13.54
C GLU A 726 47.84 16.24 12.77
N SER A 727 47.84 14.92 12.61
CA SER A 727 48.83 14.23 11.76
C SER A 727 48.78 14.72 10.31
N CYS A 728 47.58 14.98 9.77
CA CYS A 728 47.43 15.57 8.44
C CYS A 728 47.99 17.00 8.39
N TYR A 729 47.67 17.82 9.40
CA TYR A 729 48.10 19.22 9.51
C TYR A 729 49.63 19.35 9.59
N ASP A 730 50.27 18.54 10.42
CA ASP A 730 51.73 18.55 10.63
C ASP A 730 52.49 18.17 9.35
N GLN A 731 51.84 17.42 8.46
CA GLN A 731 52.42 16.95 7.20
C GLN A 731 51.99 17.78 5.98
N LEU A 732 51.28 18.91 6.13
CA LEU A 732 50.76 19.66 4.98
C LEU A 732 51.83 20.15 3.98
N GLU A 733 53.07 20.35 4.44
CA GLU A 733 54.17 20.81 3.58
C GLU A 733 55.01 19.67 2.98
N THR A 734 55.05 18.50 3.62
CA THR A 734 55.89 17.36 3.23
C THR A 734 55.11 16.16 2.71
N GLY A 735 53.79 16.15 2.91
CA GLY A 735 52.91 15.05 2.55
C GLY A 735 52.62 14.96 1.05
N ARG A 736 52.08 13.80 0.64
CA ARG A 736 51.82 13.47 -0.76
C ARG A 736 50.33 13.51 -1.10
N PHE A 737 50.05 13.93 -2.33
CA PHE A 737 48.73 13.98 -2.94
C PHE A 737 48.68 13.05 -4.16
N TYR A 738 47.55 12.38 -4.32
CA TYR A 738 47.29 11.43 -5.39
C TYR A 738 46.07 11.82 -6.24
N LEU A 739 44.94 12.16 -5.62
CA LEU A 739 43.68 12.43 -6.34
C LEU A 739 43.18 13.87 -6.21
N VAL A 740 43.71 14.66 -5.28
CA VAL A 740 43.36 16.09 -5.12
C VAL A 740 43.85 16.91 -6.30
N GLN A 741 42.93 17.66 -6.93
CA GLN A 741 43.27 18.61 -7.98
C GLN A 741 43.62 20.00 -7.41
N ASP A 742 42.80 20.53 -6.49
CA ASP A 742 43.06 21.81 -5.82
C ASP A 742 43.73 21.60 -4.45
N ARG A 743 45.07 21.71 -4.43
CA ARG A 743 45.86 21.55 -3.21
C ARG A 743 45.69 22.72 -2.22
N PRO A 744 45.69 24.00 -2.65
CA PRO A 744 45.38 25.13 -1.75
C PRO A 744 44.06 24.97 -1.02
N GLU A 745 42.99 24.58 -1.72
CA GLU A 745 41.68 24.36 -1.11
C GLU A 745 41.72 23.22 -0.10
N PHE A 746 42.36 22.10 -0.42
CA PHE A 746 42.54 21.00 0.52
C PHE A 746 43.30 21.44 1.80
N LYS A 747 44.40 22.19 1.65
CA LYS A 747 45.16 22.70 2.81
C LYS A 747 44.29 23.60 3.68
N LYS A 748 43.44 24.44 3.08
CA LYS A 748 42.48 25.28 3.81
C LYS A 748 41.44 24.42 4.54
N ALA A 749 40.83 23.46 3.85
CA ALA A 749 39.84 22.55 4.43
C ALA A 749 40.40 21.75 5.62
N CYS A 750 41.66 21.28 5.53
CA CYS A 750 42.34 20.60 6.64
C CYS A 750 42.51 21.52 7.86
N ARG A 751 42.90 22.79 7.65
CA ARG A 751 43.04 23.78 8.74
C ARG A 751 41.72 24.10 9.42
N ASP A 752 40.66 24.24 8.62
CA ASP A 752 39.32 24.54 9.13
C ASP A 752 38.74 23.33 9.88
N ALA A 753 38.88 22.12 9.33
CA ALA A 753 38.49 20.87 9.97
C ALA A 753 39.25 20.65 11.30
N ARG A 754 40.56 20.91 11.34
CA ARG A 754 41.34 20.84 12.58
C ARG A 754 40.77 21.75 13.67
N ARG A 755 40.44 22.99 13.32
CA ARG A 755 39.83 23.95 14.27
C ARG A 755 38.48 23.47 14.77
N GLN A 756 37.66 22.94 13.88
CA GLN A 756 36.35 22.39 14.23
C GLN A 756 36.51 21.18 15.17
N TYR A 757 37.33 20.20 14.79
CA TYR A 757 37.49 18.96 15.56
C TYR A 757 38.12 19.22 16.93
N SER A 758 39.00 20.21 17.03
CA SER A 758 39.55 20.65 18.30
C SER A 758 38.49 21.22 19.24
N ARG A 759 37.53 22.00 18.71
CA ARG A 759 36.39 22.52 19.50
C ARG A 759 35.48 21.38 19.94
N ASP A 760 35.15 20.47 19.04
CA ASP A 760 34.25 19.34 19.30
C ASP A 760 34.86 18.36 20.31
N ALA A 761 36.19 18.16 20.29
CA ALA A 761 36.92 17.35 21.25
C ALA A 761 37.20 18.07 22.60
N GLY A 762 36.91 19.37 22.71
CA GLY A 762 37.20 20.18 23.90
C GLY A 762 38.70 20.42 24.15
N VAL A 763 39.54 20.31 23.11
CA VAL A 763 41.00 20.48 23.20
C VAL A 763 41.40 21.84 22.62
N LYS A 764 42.36 22.54 23.23
CA LYS A 764 42.95 23.75 22.62
C LYS A 764 44.10 23.34 21.70
N PRO A 765 44.06 23.68 20.40
CA PRO A 765 45.10 23.26 19.48
C PRO A 765 46.40 24.03 19.75
N LYS A 766 47.54 23.36 19.64
CA LYS A 766 48.84 24.05 19.61
C LYS A 766 48.97 24.78 18.28
N GLU A 767 48.89 26.11 18.30
CA GLU A 767 49.10 26.93 17.10
C GLU A 767 50.59 27.15 16.87
N ALA A 768 51.04 26.96 15.62
CA ALA A 768 52.35 27.44 15.21
C ALA A 768 52.33 28.99 15.22
N PRO A 769 53.42 29.65 15.65
CA PRO A 769 53.47 31.11 15.67
C PRO A 769 53.27 31.67 14.26
N VAL A 770 52.22 32.47 14.09
CA VAL A 770 51.97 33.19 12.83
C VAL A 770 52.97 34.34 12.75
N THR A 771 53.89 34.29 11.80
CA THR A 771 54.73 35.45 11.48
C THR A 771 53.86 36.49 10.81
N ILE A 772 53.37 37.46 11.59
CA ILE A 772 52.66 38.63 11.05
C ILE A 772 53.70 39.48 10.31
N GLN A 773 53.79 39.34 8.99
CA GLN A 773 54.48 40.32 8.16
C GLN A 773 53.53 41.51 7.99
N TYR A 774 53.79 42.58 8.73
CA TYR A 774 53.17 43.86 8.46
C TYR A 774 53.70 44.37 7.11
N HIS A 775 52.91 44.23 6.05
CA HIS A 775 53.07 45.05 4.86
C HIS A 775 52.63 46.47 5.21
N LEU A 776 53.58 47.34 5.52
CA LEU A 776 53.36 48.78 5.58
C LEU A 776 53.23 49.30 4.15
N ASP A 777 52.01 49.27 3.62
CA ASP A 777 51.70 49.97 2.38
C ASP A 777 51.73 51.49 2.62
N SER A 778 52.73 52.13 2.02
CA SER A 778 52.89 53.58 1.77
C SER A 778 53.05 54.57 2.96
N PRO A 779 53.96 55.57 2.85
CA PRO A 779 54.15 56.60 3.88
C PRO A 779 53.11 57.74 3.88
N GLU A 780 51.96 57.59 3.21
CA GLU A 780 50.94 58.63 3.12
C GLU A 780 49.64 58.22 3.86
N HIS A 781 49.72 58.14 5.18
CA HIS A 781 48.54 58.18 6.03
C HIS A 781 48.53 59.47 6.86
N PRO A 782 47.60 60.42 6.61
CA PRO A 782 47.54 61.67 7.35
C PRO A 782 47.16 61.40 8.81
N LYS A 783 48.02 61.82 9.74
CA LYS A 783 47.81 61.75 11.19
C LYS A 783 46.51 62.50 11.55
N ASN A 784 45.64 61.86 12.35
CA ASN A 784 44.37 62.35 12.91
C ASN A 784 43.04 61.96 12.21
N LYS A 785 42.76 60.66 12.03
CA LYS A 785 41.37 60.16 12.05
C LYS A 785 41.06 59.43 13.37
N PRO A 786 39.85 59.59 13.95
CA PRO A 786 39.44 58.86 15.15
C PRO A 786 39.28 57.35 14.87
N CYS A 787 39.57 56.51 15.88
CA CYS A 787 39.45 55.04 15.78
C CYS A 787 38.06 54.63 15.26
N PRO A 788 37.95 53.72 14.28
CA PRO A 788 36.66 53.17 13.83
C PRO A 788 35.91 52.40 14.94
N CYS A 789 36.56 52.14 16.07
CA CYS A 789 36.00 51.55 17.28
C CYS A 789 35.36 52.56 18.26
N GLY A 790 35.41 53.87 17.99
CA GLY A 790 34.80 54.90 18.84
C GLY A 790 35.49 55.14 20.20
N SER A 791 36.68 54.56 20.45
CA SER A 791 37.33 54.59 21.77
C SER A 791 38.02 55.91 22.16
N GLY A 792 37.93 56.94 21.31
CA GLY A 792 38.39 58.30 21.65
C GLY A 792 39.89 58.53 21.84
N LYS A 793 40.76 57.53 21.64
CA LYS A 793 42.22 57.72 21.70
C LYS A 793 42.79 58.00 20.30
N LYS A 794 43.53 59.11 20.19
CA LYS A 794 44.29 59.50 18.98
C LYS A 794 45.66 58.80 18.99
N TYR A 795 46.15 58.41 17.81
CA TYR A 795 47.55 57.96 17.62
C TYR A 795 48.48 59.15 17.42
#